data_AF-A0A2P7PYL8-F1
#
_entry.id   AF-A0A2P7PYL8-F1
#
_cell.length_a   1.000
_cell.length_b   1.000
_cell.length_c   1.000
_cell.angle_alpha   90.00
_cell.angle_beta   90.00
_cell.angle_gamma   90.00
#
_symmetry.space_group_name_H-M   'P 1'
#
loop_
_entity.id
_entity.type
_entity.pdbx_description
1 polymer ?
#
loop_
_entity_poly.entity_id
_entity_poly.type
_entity_poly.pdbx_seq_one_letter_code
_entity_poly.pdbx_strand_id
1 'polypeptide(L)'
;MKIKKKCIVIFVSSAMILSMFSYEIAYLTFAKDTTAVSQEEIIDHRDYIGDLSSLPYSEGGLGLFQEEDSYTIKLGDTNIPDNDKKINIEKLRILEGNFKEGSDKILKIDEGVLLPDLSEAIFKGYKCDIEIADTIDTSNVISMKELFMDIEKANPDVSSWDVSNVQNFYMMFESAKEANPDVSNWNTSRASSMYRMFRDTEKANPDVSDWNVSNVSNMYAMFCGAKLANPDVSKWETNKLRYSNAMFRNAKNANPDVSNWITSEVVNIDVMFEGAEVASPDVSKWNTSKVTSIDSMFEGAEVASPEVAEWDTSKVTNMSSMFSKNNIANPNVSNWNVEKVEQMYAMFRDTEKSDPDVSKWKTNSLKNTSLMFNETKMANPDVSNWNMSKVEDMYGMFRDTEKADPDVSKWDTSSAENMESMFCGAKLANPDVSKWNTSKVKSMKAMFKNSKLANPDVSDWDTVKVEDMERMFENAENAKPDVSKWSVKNLSNAELIFSGTAAKELDIRNMRSLNGISEGKRTIYNNKNLEKIVFSYEEENKNYFPLESIYMNAANYKLYKIVDEEAYNKNSDKGKLKIKEFSLALEKNASAESNISIASKINEAVENELENSTDRKVSFEIKLDESGTENGGNGGNGGGTTSKNYAILASGDNYTDALVSSVLANEKKGPIILTEKNKISKETLREIDRLALDELIVVGGEESISKNIFEGLKNKDYTVRRISGQNRYETAKKIGQEVRLTSKNTDLAILVDGRNFPDAISVSDLASERRVPILLTEADLLNKETKEALRDWNIKKLTIAGAEKSVSKNIEEKLKASIKDVDRIAGKDRYETSYLVAKELRSKIDNKNNMILVDGRNFPDGITVASLLSKYKSPILLTTGDKIHPRVAKAINDWSIENILITGGYKSV
;
A
#
# COMPACT_ATOMS: atom_id res chain seq x y z
N MET A 1 10.24 20.63 54.06
CA MET A 1 9.30 21.36 53.16
C MET A 1 8.33 20.32 52.59
N LYS A 2 7.06 20.35 53.02
CA LYS A 2 6.00 19.42 52.60
C LYS A 2 5.53 19.78 51.18
N ILE A 3 5.47 18.83 50.24
CA ILE A 3 4.42 18.81 49.20
C ILE A 3 3.97 17.37 48.94
N LYS A 4 2.65 17.19 49.00
CA LYS A 4 1.87 15.95 48.91
C LYS A 4 1.83 15.42 47.47
N LYS A 5 2.04 14.11 47.28
CA LYS A 5 1.55 13.37 46.10
C LYS A 5 0.03 13.20 46.24
N LYS A 6 -0.75 13.77 45.31
CA LYS A 6 -2.15 13.38 45.08
C LYS A 6 -2.17 12.40 43.92
N CYS A 7 -2.54 11.15 44.21
CA CYS A 7 -3.05 10.23 43.20
C CYS A 7 -4.41 10.75 42.71
N ILE A 8 -4.55 10.88 41.41
CA ILE A 8 -5.85 10.95 40.74
C ILE A 8 -5.94 9.67 39.91
N VAL A 9 -6.84 8.79 40.34
CA VAL A 9 -7.34 7.64 39.57
C VAL A 9 -8.44 8.19 38.67
N ILE A 10 -8.26 8.11 37.36
CA ILE A 10 -9.34 8.30 36.39
C ILE A 10 -9.42 7.01 35.57
N PHE A 11 -10.55 6.32 35.75
CA PHE A 11 -11.03 5.28 34.85
C PHE A 11 -11.34 5.92 33.50
N VAL A 12 -10.70 5.45 32.43
CA VAL A 12 -11.24 5.59 31.07
C VAL A 12 -11.23 4.21 30.44
N SER A 13 -12.42 3.79 30.03
CA SER A 13 -12.74 2.52 29.39
C SER A 13 -12.12 2.39 28.00
N SER A 14 -11.61 1.18 27.76
CA SER A 14 -11.31 0.46 26.51
C SER A 14 -12.38 0.65 25.41
N ALA A 15 -12.20 0.38 24.12
CA ALA A 15 -11.20 -0.41 23.39
C ALA A 15 -11.28 -0.04 21.89
N MET A 16 -10.12 0.15 21.26
CA MET A 16 -9.79 0.11 19.82
C MET A 16 -8.52 0.95 19.69
N ILE A 17 -7.56 0.54 18.85
CA ILE A 17 -6.14 0.95 18.85
C ILE A 17 -5.28 0.06 19.77
N LEU A 18 -5.15 -1.23 19.42
CA LEU A 18 -4.08 -2.09 19.95
C LEU A 18 -3.62 -3.19 18.97
N SER A 19 -3.85 -3.03 17.66
CA SER A 19 -3.39 -3.99 16.63
C SER A 19 -2.29 -3.47 15.69
N MET A 20 -1.78 -2.24 15.88
CA MET A 20 -0.64 -1.72 15.10
C MET A 20 0.55 -1.23 15.93
N PHE A 21 0.50 -1.37 17.27
CA PHE A 21 1.61 -0.99 18.16
C PHE A 21 2.13 -2.15 19.04
N SER A 22 1.70 -3.38 18.76
CA SER A 22 2.08 -4.57 19.54
C SER A 22 3.34 -5.29 19.04
N TYR A 23 3.89 -4.95 17.87
CA TYR A 23 5.11 -5.60 17.36
C TYR A 23 6.44 -5.01 17.87
N GLU A 24 6.46 -3.78 18.39
CA GLU A 24 7.66 -3.23 19.08
C GLU A 24 7.54 -3.20 20.61
N ILE A 25 6.34 -3.31 21.18
CA ILE A 25 6.13 -3.15 22.64
C ILE A 25 6.16 -4.49 23.40
N ALA A 26 6.07 -5.64 22.72
CA ALA A 26 6.30 -6.95 23.36
C ALA A 26 7.76 -7.14 23.82
N TYR A 27 8.71 -6.37 23.30
CA TYR A 27 10.13 -6.44 23.70
C TYR A 27 10.45 -5.58 24.92
N LEU A 28 9.67 -4.54 25.21
CA LEU A 28 9.91 -3.64 26.35
C LEU A 28 9.50 -4.24 27.72
N THR A 29 8.81 -5.38 27.73
CA THR A 29 8.34 -6.01 28.97
C THR A 29 9.20 -7.20 29.43
N PHE A 30 10.26 -7.57 28.69
CA PHE A 30 11.15 -8.68 29.09
C PHE A 30 12.65 -8.34 29.14
N ALA A 31 13.04 -7.08 28.90
CA ALA A 31 14.41 -6.59 29.13
C ALA A 31 14.71 -6.32 30.63
N LYS A 32 14.04 -7.00 31.57
CA LYS A 32 14.20 -6.76 33.01
C LYS A 32 14.81 -7.88 33.84
N ASP A 33 15.09 -9.04 33.25
CA ASP A 33 15.75 -10.13 33.99
C ASP A 33 16.82 -10.84 33.15
N THR A 34 17.86 -10.11 32.77
CA THR A 34 19.24 -10.63 32.66
C THR A 34 20.20 -9.46 32.86
N THR A 35 20.70 -9.36 34.10
CA THR A 35 21.95 -8.69 34.57
C THR A 35 22.51 -7.51 33.78
N ALA A 36 22.56 -6.38 34.48
CA ALA A 36 23.19 -5.11 34.13
C ALA A 36 24.60 -5.23 33.54
N VAL A 37 24.78 -4.61 32.36
CA VAL A 37 26.02 -3.95 31.96
C VAL A 37 25.60 -2.56 31.48
N SER A 38 26.26 -1.53 32.02
CA SER A 38 25.96 -0.12 31.85
C SER A 38 25.95 0.32 30.39
N GLN A 39 24.97 1.16 30.03
CA GLN A 39 25.05 2.02 28.85
C GLN A 39 26.22 2.98 29.01
N GLU A 40 27.31 2.77 28.27
CA GLU A 40 28.31 3.79 27.99
C GLU A 40 28.49 3.92 26.46
N GLU A 41 28.12 5.12 25.99
CA GLU A 41 28.68 5.88 24.87
C GLU A 41 28.73 5.26 23.45
N ILE A 42 27.67 5.53 22.68
CA ILE A 42 27.77 5.69 21.21
C ILE A 42 28.32 7.09 20.96
N ILE A 43 29.63 7.21 20.75
CA ILE A 43 30.27 8.43 20.24
C ILE A 43 30.26 8.37 18.70
N ASP A 44 29.60 9.35 18.09
CA ASP A 44 29.63 9.62 16.65
C ASP A 44 30.90 10.43 16.32
N HIS A 45 31.88 9.80 15.68
CA HIS A 45 33.10 10.43 15.16
C HIS A 45 33.29 10.10 13.68
N ARG A 46 32.45 10.70 12.83
CA ARG A 46 32.75 10.88 11.40
C ARG A 46 33.52 12.18 11.23
N ASP A 47 34.84 12.13 11.32
CA ASP A 47 35.79 13.05 10.65
C ASP A 47 37.21 12.76 11.17
N TYR A 48 37.83 11.68 10.68
CA TYR A 48 39.29 11.50 10.78
C TYR A 48 39.78 10.70 9.58
N ILE A 49 40.15 11.39 8.50
CA ILE A 49 41.07 10.84 7.48
C ILE A 49 42.46 11.25 7.94
N GLY A 50 43.04 10.48 8.85
CA GLY A 50 44.43 10.59 9.27
C GLY A 50 45.33 9.74 8.38
N ASP A 51 46.49 10.28 8.02
CA ASP A 51 47.57 9.59 7.31
C ASP A 51 47.95 8.27 7.99
N LEU A 52 47.72 7.15 7.29
CA LEU A 52 47.96 5.77 7.74
C LEU A 52 49.44 5.43 7.96
N SER A 53 50.37 6.32 7.61
CA SER A 53 51.81 6.13 7.87
C SER A 53 52.21 6.33 9.34
N SER A 54 51.28 6.70 10.22
CA SER A 54 51.59 7.16 11.58
C SER A 54 50.95 6.39 12.73
N LEU A 55 50.35 5.20 12.51
CA LEU A 55 50.02 4.32 13.64
C LEU A 55 51.34 3.95 14.35
N PRO A 56 51.51 4.26 15.65
CA PRO A 56 52.76 3.99 16.33
C PRO A 56 52.96 2.49 16.35
N TYR A 57 53.98 2.04 15.63
CA TYR A 57 54.66 0.78 15.89
C TYR A 57 55.07 0.81 17.36
N SER A 58 54.28 0.19 18.24
CA SER A 58 54.85 -0.31 19.49
C SER A 58 55.70 -1.50 19.09
N GLU A 59 57.02 -1.35 19.16
CA GLU A 59 57.98 -2.45 19.00
C GLU A 59 57.48 -3.65 19.82
N GLY A 60 56.90 -4.64 19.12
CA GLY A 60 56.39 -5.90 19.66
C GLY A 60 54.88 -6.17 19.58
N GLY A 61 54.01 -5.17 19.43
CA GLY A 61 52.53 -5.34 19.53
C GLY A 61 51.80 -5.84 18.27
N LEU A 62 50.46 -6.01 18.36
CA LEU A 62 49.57 -6.25 17.22
C LEU A 62 49.65 -5.11 16.19
N GLY A 63 49.94 -5.44 14.93
CA GLY A 63 50.14 -4.47 13.85
C GLY A 63 49.37 -4.83 12.58
N LEU A 64 49.12 -3.82 11.75
CA LEU A 64 48.54 -3.97 10.41
C LEU A 64 49.63 -3.76 9.36
N PHE A 65 49.72 -4.69 8.41
CA PHE A 65 50.70 -4.69 7.35
C PHE A 65 49.99 -4.63 6.02
N GLN A 66 50.27 -3.59 5.25
CA GLN A 66 49.72 -3.45 3.91
C GLN A 66 50.65 -4.15 2.90
N GLU A 67 50.09 -5.05 2.13
CA GLU A 67 50.71 -5.69 0.97
C GLU A 67 50.02 -5.21 -0.32
N GLU A 68 50.50 -5.68 -1.47
CA GLU A 68 49.99 -5.29 -2.79
C GLU A 68 48.48 -5.61 -2.91
N ASP A 69 48.12 -6.85 -2.60
CA ASP A 69 46.74 -7.38 -2.72
C ASP A 69 46.07 -7.68 -1.38
N SER A 70 46.71 -7.37 -0.25
CA SER A 70 46.19 -7.74 1.07
C SER A 70 46.47 -6.70 2.16
N TYR A 71 45.72 -6.80 3.26
CA TYR A 71 46.04 -6.21 4.54
C TYR A 71 46.12 -7.33 5.57
N THR A 72 47.27 -7.50 6.23
CA THR A 72 47.50 -8.57 7.21
C THR A 72 47.58 -8.00 8.62
N ILE A 73 46.74 -8.50 9.53
CA ILE A 73 46.84 -8.25 10.97
C ILE A 73 47.72 -9.34 11.56
N LYS A 74 48.86 -8.97 12.14
CA LYS A 74 49.81 -9.92 12.75
C LYS A 74 50.54 -9.32 13.94
N LEU A 75 51.16 -10.18 14.74
CA LEU A 75 52.00 -9.78 15.88
C LEU A 75 53.39 -9.33 15.41
N GLY A 76 53.89 -8.22 15.95
CA GLY A 76 55.26 -7.75 15.71
C GLY A 76 56.32 -8.53 16.51
N ASP A 77 55.95 -9.07 17.68
CA ASP A 77 56.74 -9.99 18.51
C ASP A 77 55.81 -11.07 19.08
N THR A 78 56.30 -12.31 19.16
CA THR A 78 55.58 -13.48 19.66
C THR A 78 55.52 -13.54 21.19
N ASN A 79 56.35 -12.74 21.90
CA ASN A 79 56.46 -12.71 23.36
C ASN A 79 55.73 -11.52 24.02
N ILE A 80 54.54 -11.15 23.54
CA ILE A 80 53.71 -10.11 24.17
C ILE A 80 52.58 -10.68 25.06
N PRO A 81 52.07 -9.92 26.05
CA PRO A 81 50.92 -10.33 26.86
C PRO A 81 49.66 -10.57 26.03
N ASP A 82 48.79 -11.51 26.44
CA ASP A 82 47.58 -11.87 25.67
C ASP A 82 46.61 -10.70 25.43
N ASN A 83 46.53 -9.74 26.36
CA ASN A 83 45.74 -8.52 26.16
C ASN A 83 46.23 -7.70 24.95
N ASP A 84 47.53 -7.74 24.66
CA ASP A 84 48.13 -7.01 23.53
C ASP A 84 48.08 -7.81 22.21
N LYS A 85 47.70 -9.10 22.29
CA LYS A 85 47.40 -9.96 21.12
C LYS A 85 45.94 -9.82 20.66
N LYS A 86 45.04 -9.31 21.50
CA LYS A 86 43.60 -9.17 21.18
C LYS A 86 43.37 -8.09 20.13
N ILE A 87 42.54 -8.40 19.14
CA ILE A 87 42.10 -7.42 18.14
C ILE A 87 41.45 -6.22 18.83
N ASN A 88 41.95 -5.01 18.53
CA ASN A 88 41.34 -3.77 18.98
C ASN A 88 40.40 -3.21 17.89
N ILE A 89 39.10 -3.22 18.18
CA ILE A 89 38.04 -2.78 17.26
C ILE A 89 38.22 -1.31 16.85
N GLU A 90 38.66 -0.42 17.74
CA GLU A 90 38.87 1.00 17.42
C GLU A 90 39.99 1.20 16.39
N LYS A 91 41.05 0.38 16.46
CA LYS A 91 42.14 0.41 15.48
C LYS A 91 41.69 -0.12 14.11
N LEU A 92 40.82 -1.13 14.09
CA LEU A 92 40.24 -1.68 12.86
C LEU A 92 39.27 -0.71 12.17
N ARG A 93 38.49 0.05 12.94
CA ARG A 93 37.50 1.01 12.39
C ARG A 93 38.12 2.11 11.52
N ILE A 94 39.39 2.46 11.76
CA ILE A 94 40.16 3.41 10.91
C ILE A 94 40.27 2.89 9.47
N LEU A 95 40.20 1.57 9.27
CA LEU A 95 40.35 0.90 7.98
C LEU A 95 39.03 0.68 7.25
N GLU A 96 37.88 0.95 7.87
CA GLU A 96 36.56 0.78 7.25
C GLU A 96 36.48 1.46 5.89
N GLY A 97 37.19 2.58 5.69
CA GLY A 97 37.27 3.29 4.41
C GLY A 97 37.91 2.49 3.26
N ASN A 98 38.84 1.58 3.56
CA ASN A 98 39.61 0.80 2.58
C ASN A 98 38.91 -0.49 2.14
N PHE A 99 37.86 -0.90 2.85
CA PHE A 99 37.07 -2.09 2.58
C PHE A 99 35.64 -1.77 2.12
N LYS A 100 35.39 -0.51 1.70
CA LYS A 100 34.14 -0.07 1.02
C LYS A 100 34.16 -0.42 -0.47
N GLU A 101 33.00 -0.32 -1.12
CA GLU A 101 32.72 -0.68 -2.54
C GLU A 101 33.93 -0.61 -3.49
N GLY A 102 34.26 -1.74 -4.13
CA GLY A 102 35.27 -1.83 -5.18
C GLY A 102 36.68 -2.24 -4.74
N SER A 103 36.89 -2.55 -3.46
CA SER A 103 38.15 -3.14 -2.99
C SER A 103 38.22 -4.64 -3.34
N ASP A 104 39.26 -5.05 -4.07
CA ASP A 104 39.61 -6.46 -4.32
C ASP A 104 40.68 -6.98 -3.34
N LYS A 105 41.07 -6.15 -2.36
CA LYS A 105 42.06 -6.53 -1.36
C LYS A 105 41.51 -7.53 -0.37
N ILE A 106 42.33 -8.46 0.09
CA ILE A 106 42.00 -9.48 1.10
C ILE A 106 42.39 -8.97 2.50
N LEU A 107 41.54 -9.16 3.50
CA LEU A 107 41.92 -8.98 4.90
C LEU A 107 42.42 -10.32 5.47
N LYS A 108 43.66 -10.37 5.92
CA LYS A 108 44.26 -11.56 6.53
C LYS A 108 44.45 -11.37 8.03
N ILE A 109 44.16 -12.40 8.82
CA ILE A 109 44.43 -12.45 10.25
C ILE A 109 45.41 -13.59 10.50
N ASP A 110 46.61 -13.24 10.93
CA ASP A 110 47.75 -14.14 11.05
C ASP A 110 47.74 -14.93 12.38
N GLU A 111 48.61 -15.94 12.48
CA GLU A 111 48.71 -16.79 13.65
C GLU A 111 49.03 -16.02 14.94
N GLY A 112 48.47 -16.46 16.07
CA GLY A 112 48.72 -15.89 17.40
C GLY A 112 47.93 -14.62 17.73
N VAL A 113 47.23 -14.01 16.77
CA VAL A 113 46.22 -12.97 17.03
C VAL A 113 45.08 -13.57 17.86
N LEU A 114 44.51 -12.82 18.80
CA LEU A 114 43.38 -13.27 19.63
C LEU A 114 42.11 -12.47 19.35
N LEU A 115 40.96 -13.13 19.43
CA LEU A 115 39.66 -12.46 19.44
C LEU A 115 39.32 -11.97 20.87
N PRO A 116 38.75 -10.75 21.04
CA PRO A 116 38.23 -10.31 22.33
C PRO A 116 37.08 -11.20 22.83
N ASP A 117 36.91 -11.28 24.16
CA ASP A 117 35.81 -12.01 24.79
C ASP A 117 34.44 -11.54 24.26
N LEU A 118 34.32 -10.23 23.98
CA LEU A 118 33.22 -9.61 23.25
C LEU A 118 33.64 -9.29 21.82
N SER A 119 33.61 -10.31 20.96
CA SER A 119 33.94 -10.18 19.54
C SER A 119 32.75 -9.72 18.72
N GLU A 120 32.26 -8.52 19.02
CA GLU A 120 31.05 -7.97 18.39
C GLU A 120 31.39 -7.05 17.22
N ALA A 121 30.72 -7.26 16.08
CA ALA A 121 30.78 -6.39 14.90
C ALA A 121 32.19 -6.08 14.35
N ILE A 122 33.17 -6.96 14.57
CA ILE A 122 34.58 -6.71 14.18
C ILE A 122 34.73 -6.58 12.66
N PHE A 123 34.05 -7.43 11.88
CA PHE A 123 34.12 -7.45 10.41
C PHE A 123 32.84 -6.98 9.74
N LYS A 124 31.96 -6.33 10.49
CA LYS A 124 30.64 -5.91 10.02
C LYS A 124 30.75 -4.94 8.83
N GLY A 125 30.04 -5.23 7.75
CA GLY A 125 29.92 -4.39 6.56
C GLY A 125 31.10 -4.44 5.60
N TYR A 126 32.10 -5.29 5.86
CA TYR A 126 33.29 -5.39 5.02
C TYR A 126 32.95 -5.99 3.66
N LYS A 127 33.40 -5.36 2.56
CA LYS A 127 33.10 -5.80 1.19
C LYS A 127 34.26 -6.57 0.53
N CYS A 128 35.25 -6.97 1.33
CA CYS A 128 36.42 -7.75 0.92
C CYS A 128 36.29 -9.24 1.29
N ASP A 129 37.22 -10.05 0.80
CA ASP A 129 37.44 -11.40 1.33
C ASP A 129 38.18 -11.32 2.68
N ILE A 130 37.99 -12.33 3.54
CA ILE A 130 38.58 -12.41 4.87
C ILE A 130 39.20 -13.81 5.06
N GLU A 131 40.52 -13.86 5.18
CA GLU A 131 41.28 -15.06 5.52
C GLU A 131 41.66 -15.00 7.00
N ILE A 132 41.24 -15.99 7.78
CA ILE A 132 41.55 -16.09 9.21
C ILE A 132 42.40 -17.33 9.41
N ALA A 133 43.57 -17.19 10.05
CA ALA A 133 44.43 -18.33 10.34
C ALA A 133 43.71 -19.37 11.21
N ASP A 134 43.78 -20.64 10.80
CA ASP A 134 43.13 -21.77 11.47
C ASP A 134 43.55 -21.97 12.94
N THR A 135 44.64 -21.33 13.36
CA THR A 135 45.21 -21.41 14.71
C THR A 135 44.70 -20.35 15.68
N ILE A 136 43.74 -19.51 15.27
CA ILE A 136 43.17 -18.46 16.13
C ILE A 136 42.45 -19.06 17.35
N ASP A 137 42.86 -18.65 18.56
CA ASP A 137 42.21 -19.12 19.80
C ASP A 137 40.92 -18.32 20.07
N THR A 138 39.80 -19.03 19.99
CA THR A 138 38.44 -18.51 20.24
C THR A 138 37.84 -19.01 21.56
N SER A 139 38.58 -19.82 22.32
CA SER A 139 38.08 -20.48 23.52
C SER A 139 37.60 -19.50 24.61
N ASN A 140 38.10 -18.26 24.65
CA ASN A 140 37.66 -17.26 25.62
C ASN A 140 36.51 -16.36 25.12
N VAL A 141 36.03 -16.55 23.89
CA VAL A 141 34.97 -15.71 23.31
C VAL A 141 33.61 -16.05 23.95
N ILE A 142 32.90 -15.02 24.39
CA ILE A 142 31.57 -15.10 25.02
C ILE A 142 30.47 -14.61 24.07
N SER A 143 30.78 -13.61 23.23
CA SER A 143 29.83 -13.04 22.26
C SER A 143 30.48 -12.90 20.89
N MET A 144 29.75 -13.34 19.86
CA MET A 144 30.09 -13.18 18.43
C MET A 144 29.03 -12.36 17.69
N LYS A 145 28.31 -11.51 18.43
CA LYS A 145 27.21 -10.71 17.90
C LYS A 145 27.66 -9.89 16.69
N GLU A 146 26.95 -10.03 15.57
CA GLU A 146 27.19 -9.26 14.34
C GLU A 146 28.60 -9.39 13.74
N LEU A 147 29.40 -10.38 14.16
CA LEU A 147 30.84 -10.46 13.84
C LEU A 147 31.12 -10.34 12.34
N PHE A 148 30.29 -10.98 11.52
CA PHE A 148 30.36 -11.02 10.05
C PHE A 148 29.08 -10.47 9.40
N MET A 149 28.34 -9.59 10.06
CA MET A 149 27.13 -9.03 9.47
C MET A 149 27.46 -8.20 8.22
N ASP A 150 26.69 -8.36 7.14
CA ASP A 150 26.78 -7.59 5.89
C ASP A 150 28.14 -7.70 5.19
N ILE A 151 28.84 -8.83 5.35
CA ILE A 151 30.01 -9.15 4.54
C ILE A 151 29.59 -9.60 3.14
N GLU A 152 30.18 -9.02 2.09
CA GLU A 152 29.69 -9.27 0.72
C GLU A 152 30.40 -10.42 0.00
N LYS A 153 31.71 -10.58 0.20
CA LYS A 153 32.54 -11.51 -0.58
C LYS A 153 33.08 -12.72 0.20
N ALA A 154 33.01 -12.71 1.52
CA ALA A 154 33.71 -13.69 2.35
C ALA A 154 32.82 -14.87 2.79
N ASN A 155 33.41 -16.07 2.80
CA ASN A 155 32.94 -17.23 3.53
C ASN A 155 34.04 -17.66 4.52
N PRO A 156 34.10 -17.03 5.72
CA PRO A 156 35.22 -17.22 6.62
C PRO A 156 35.33 -18.69 7.06
N ASP A 157 36.57 -19.22 7.07
CA ASP A 157 36.83 -20.52 7.67
C ASP A 157 36.77 -20.40 9.20
N VAL A 158 35.81 -21.11 9.78
CA VAL A 158 35.55 -21.15 11.23
C VAL A 158 35.52 -22.58 11.76
N SER A 159 36.01 -23.53 10.97
CA SER A 159 35.93 -24.97 11.24
C SER A 159 36.75 -25.39 12.47
N SER A 160 37.80 -24.63 12.80
CA SER A 160 38.68 -24.87 13.96
C SER A 160 38.27 -24.14 15.24
N TRP A 161 37.21 -23.33 15.20
CA TRP A 161 36.87 -22.44 16.32
C TRP A 161 36.26 -23.19 17.51
N ASP A 162 36.74 -22.90 18.72
CA ASP A 162 36.13 -23.34 19.98
C ASP A 162 35.09 -22.32 20.43
N VAL A 163 33.83 -22.61 20.13
CA VAL A 163 32.68 -21.77 20.52
C VAL A 163 32.00 -22.22 21.83
N SER A 164 32.62 -23.13 22.60
CA SER A 164 31.99 -23.75 23.78
C SER A 164 31.65 -22.76 24.90
N ASN A 165 32.28 -21.58 24.91
CA ASN A 165 32.00 -20.49 25.84
C ASN A 165 31.05 -19.41 25.28
N VAL A 166 30.73 -19.45 23.99
CA VAL A 166 29.90 -18.45 23.31
C VAL A 166 28.43 -18.60 23.70
N GLN A 167 27.83 -17.51 24.17
CA GLN A 167 26.42 -17.45 24.60
C GLN A 167 25.53 -16.69 23.62
N ASN A 168 26.12 -15.85 22.77
CA ASN A 168 25.43 -14.89 21.93
C ASN A 168 25.93 -14.94 20.46
N PHE A 169 25.09 -15.49 19.58
CA PHE A 169 25.32 -15.56 18.13
C PHE A 169 24.44 -14.57 17.35
N TYR A 170 23.90 -13.56 18.03
CA TYR A 170 22.93 -12.61 17.48
C TYR A 170 23.43 -11.98 16.18
N MET A 171 22.71 -12.23 15.08
CA MET A 171 22.97 -11.69 13.75
C MET A 171 24.41 -11.92 13.21
N MET A 172 25.11 -12.97 13.66
CA MET A 172 26.53 -13.17 13.36
C MET A 172 26.87 -13.10 11.86
N PHE A 173 26.04 -13.70 10.99
CA PHE A 173 26.21 -13.75 9.53
C PHE A 173 25.05 -13.07 8.78
N GLU A 174 24.26 -12.20 9.42
CA GLU A 174 23.12 -11.55 8.76
C GLU A 174 23.59 -10.75 7.53
N SER A 175 22.93 -10.92 6.39
CA SER A 175 23.25 -10.32 5.09
C SER A 175 24.62 -10.70 4.52
N ALA A 176 25.29 -11.73 5.06
CA ALA A 176 26.57 -12.22 4.55
C ALA A 176 26.39 -13.03 3.24
N LYS A 177 26.27 -12.37 2.09
CA LYS A 177 25.73 -12.99 0.86
C LYS A 177 26.39 -14.31 0.44
N GLU A 178 27.70 -14.41 0.62
CA GLU A 178 28.51 -15.55 0.18
C GLU A 178 28.75 -16.60 1.28
N ALA A 179 28.34 -16.33 2.52
CA ALA A 179 28.68 -17.17 3.66
C ALA A 179 27.87 -18.49 3.67
N ASN A 180 28.61 -19.58 3.80
CA ASN A 180 28.15 -20.92 4.16
C ASN A 180 29.27 -21.61 4.97
N PRO A 181 29.53 -21.15 6.21
CA PRO A 181 30.68 -21.59 6.99
C PRO A 181 30.55 -23.05 7.43
N ASP A 182 31.67 -23.75 7.57
CA ASP A 182 31.71 -25.06 8.24
C ASP A 182 31.62 -24.87 9.75
N VAL A 183 30.47 -25.22 10.31
CA VAL A 183 30.13 -25.09 11.73
C VAL A 183 29.80 -26.44 12.37
N SER A 184 30.16 -27.54 11.69
CA SER A 184 29.78 -28.91 12.07
C SER A 184 30.36 -29.33 13.43
N ASN A 185 31.54 -28.81 13.80
CA ASN A 185 32.23 -29.14 15.05
C ASN A 185 31.87 -28.22 16.24
N TRP A 186 30.95 -27.27 16.06
CA TRP A 186 30.66 -26.27 17.08
C TRP A 186 29.89 -26.82 18.28
N ASN A 187 30.42 -26.61 19.49
CA ASN A 187 29.70 -26.88 20.73
C ASN A 187 28.82 -25.68 21.14
N THR A 188 27.56 -25.68 20.72
CA THR A 188 26.61 -24.59 20.99
C THR A 188 25.88 -24.69 22.33
N SER A 189 26.28 -25.59 23.25
CA SER A 189 25.51 -25.91 24.47
C SER A 189 25.27 -24.72 25.42
N ARG A 190 26.05 -23.64 25.31
CA ARG A 190 25.89 -22.40 26.08
C ARG A 190 25.12 -21.30 25.36
N ALA A 191 24.75 -21.50 24.09
CA ALA A 191 23.99 -20.53 23.32
C ALA A 191 22.62 -20.28 23.97
N SER A 192 22.27 -19.00 24.16
CA SER A 192 20.98 -18.58 24.70
C SER A 192 20.03 -18.04 23.62
N SER A 193 20.60 -17.55 22.51
CA SER A 193 19.91 -16.93 21.38
C SER A 193 20.70 -17.15 20.09
N MET A 194 19.98 -17.43 19.00
CA MET A 194 20.48 -17.53 17.62
C MET A 194 19.69 -16.59 16.69
N TYR A 195 19.16 -15.51 17.27
CA TYR A 195 18.37 -14.49 16.58
C TYR A 195 19.05 -14.01 15.30
N ARG A 196 18.37 -14.19 14.15
CA ARG A 196 18.79 -13.73 12.81
C ARG A 196 20.20 -14.15 12.37
N MET A 197 20.76 -15.22 12.92
CA MET A 197 22.16 -15.59 12.70
C MET A 197 22.55 -15.67 11.21
N PHE A 198 21.67 -16.20 10.34
CA PHE A 198 21.85 -16.34 8.89
C PHE A 198 20.73 -15.64 8.10
N ARG A 199 20.16 -14.55 8.63
CA ARG A 199 19.11 -13.80 7.92
C ARG A 199 19.68 -13.15 6.66
N ASP A 200 18.98 -13.26 5.53
CA ASP A 200 19.36 -12.74 4.20
C ASP A 200 20.74 -13.23 3.71
N THR A 201 21.21 -14.36 4.23
CA THR A 201 22.48 -15.02 3.86
C THR A 201 22.22 -16.01 2.71
N GLU A 202 22.20 -15.53 1.46
CA GLU A 202 21.60 -16.27 0.33
C GLU A 202 22.17 -17.68 0.10
N LYS A 203 23.48 -17.88 0.36
CA LYS A 203 24.17 -19.17 0.17
C LYS A 203 24.15 -20.09 1.40
N ALA A 204 23.65 -19.64 2.54
CA ALA A 204 23.72 -20.41 3.78
C ALA A 204 22.87 -21.68 3.71
N ASN A 205 23.53 -22.81 3.92
CA ASN A 205 22.95 -24.08 4.35
C ASN A 205 23.98 -24.86 5.20
N PRO A 206 24.43 -24.28 6.33
CA PRO A 206 25.48 -24.89 7.15
C PRO A 206 25.04 -26.22 7.77
N ASP A 207 25.98 -27.13 8.00
CA ASP A 207 25.73 -28.35 8.77
C ASP A 207 25.61 -27.99 10.26
N VAL A 208 24.36 -28.02 10.75
CA VAL A 208 23.99 -27.72 12.14
C VAL A 208 23.45 -28.95 12.87
N SER A 209 23.63 -30.14 12.30
CA SER A 209 22.96 -31.36 12.74
C SER A 209 23.35 -31.78 14.17
N ASP A 210 24.57 -31.51 14.59
CA ASP A 210 25.10 -31.88 15.91
C ASP A 210 25.05 -30.72 16.93
N TRP A 211 24.42 -29.59 16.59
CA TRP A 211 24.28 -28.46 17.51
C TRP A 211 23.38 -28.81 18.72
N ASN A 212 23.86 -28.45 19.92
CA ASN A 212 23.05 -28.50 21.13
C ASN A 212 22.30 -27.17 21.32
N VAL A 213 21.00 -27.17 21.07
CA VAL A 213 20.13 -25.99 21.18
C VAL A 213 19.20 -26.01 22.39
N SER A 214 19.41 -26.94 23.34
CA SER A 214 18.54 -27.12 24.51
C SER A 214 18.41 -25.89 25.42
N ASN A 215 19.38 -24.98 25.36
CA ASN A 215 19.39 -23.72 26.10
C ASN A 215 18.91 -22.50 25.30
N VAL A 216 18.70 -22.65 23.99
CA VAL A 216 18.33 -21.53 23.11
C VAL A 216 16.84 -21.22 23.28
N SER A 217 16.53 -19.97 23.60
CA SER A 217 15.15 -19.51 23.79
C SER A 217 14.59 -18.74 22.59
N ASN A 218 15.45 -18.24 21.71
CA ASN A 218 15.10 -17.36 20.61
C ASN A 218 15.87 -17.73 19.33
N MET A 219 15.14 -18.15 18.30
CA MET A 219 15.61 -18.44 16.95
C MET A 219 14.89 -17.58 15.90
N TYR A 220 14.35 -16.43 16.32
CA TYR A 220 13.61 -15.54 15.42
C TYR A 220 14.41 -15.23 14.16
N ALA A 221 13.78 -15.47 13.02
CA ALA A 221 14.31 -15.17 11.69
C ALA A 221 15.72 -15.72 11.41
N MET A 222 16.14 -16.82 12.07
CA MET A 222 17.50 -17.34 11.97
C MET A 222 17.95 -17.62 10.53
N PHE A 223 17.08 -18.17 9.68
CA PHE A 223 17.33 -18.44 8.25
C PHE A 223 16.38 -17.65 7.32
N CYS A 224 15.77 -16.57 7.83
CA CYS A 224 14.86 -15.75 7.02
C CYS A 224 15.60 -15.21 5.79
N GLY A 225 15.13 -15.47 4.57
CA GLY A 225 15.75 -15.00 3.33
C GLY A 225 16.98 -15.80 2.88
N ALA A 226 17.43 -16.81 3.64
CA ALA A 226 18.49 -17.71 3.21
C ALA A 226 17.95 -18.70 2.16
N LYS A 227 18.03 -18.31 0.87
CA LYS A 227 17.34 -18.99 -0.23
C LYS A 227 17.69 -20.47 -0.38
N LEU A 228 18.92 -20.86 -0.05
CA LEU A 228 19.40 -22.26 -0.13
C LEU A 228 19.21 -23.06 1.16
N ALA A 229 18.75 -22.44 2.25
CA ALA A 229 18.69 -23.09 3.55
C ALA A 229 17.66 -24.23 3.57
N ASN A 230 18.13 -25.42 3.94
CA ASN A 230 17.34 -26.55 4.39
C ASN A 230 18.17 -27.36 5.42
N PRO A 231 18.47 -26.76 6.59
CA PRO A 231 19.38 -27.37 7.56
C PRO A 231 18.79 -28.65 8.17
N ASP A 232 19.63 -29.64 8.46
CA ASP A 232 19.23 -30.79 9.27
C ASP A 232 19.10 -30.36 10.74
N VAL A 233 17.86 -30.26 11.20
CA VAL A 233 17.49 -29.90 12.58
C VAL A 233 16.80 -31.07 13.31
N SER A 234 16.88 -32.28 12.76
CA SER A 234 16.11 -33.45 13.22
C SER A 234 16.49 -33.92 14.62
N LYS A 235 17.73 -33.64 15.05
CA LYS A 235 18.30 -33.99 16.38
C LYS A 235 18.14 -32.89 17.43
N TRP A 236 17.61 -31.72 17.06
CA TRP A 236 17.56 -30.57 17.96
C TRP A 236 16.57 -30.77 19.11
N GLU A 237 17.07 -30.63 20.34
CA GLU A 237 16.22 -30.58 21.53
C GLU A 237 15.80 -29.14 21.85
N THR A 238 14.56 -28.74 21.53
CA THR A 238 14.11 -27.34 21.64
C THR A 238 13.45 -26.97 22.98
N ASN A 239 13.88 -27.58 24.10
CA ASN A 239 13.22 -27.51 25.41
C ASN A 239 12.86 -26.10 25.92
N LYS A 240 13.70 -25.10 25.61
CA LYS A 240 13.53 -23.71 26.06
C LYS A 240 13.07 -22.76 24.95
N LEU A 241 12.81 -23.26 23.75
CA LEU A 241 12.44 -22.43 22.61
C LEU A 241 11.11 -21.73 22.86
N ARG A 242 11.12 -20.40 22.77
CA ARG A 242 9.93 -19.55 22.94
C ARG A 242 9.54 -18.84 21.64
N TYR A 243 10.55 -18.42 20.86
CA TYR A 243 10.38 -17.63 19.64
C TYR A 243 11.07 -18.30 18.46
N SER A 244 10.28 -18.80 17.51
CA SER A 244 10.75 -19.37 16.24
C SER A 244 10.07 -18.72 15.03
N ASN A 245 9.37 -17.60 15.27
CA ASN A 245 8.69 -16.86 14.24
C ASN A 245 9.66 -16.34 13.16
N ALA A 246 9.19 -16.31 11.92
CA ALA A 246 9.96 -15.99 10.73
C ALA A 246 11.21 -16.85 10.46
N MET A 247 11.46 -17.94 11.19
CA MET A 247 12.74 -18.67 11.14
C MET A 247 13.17 -19.07 9.73
N PHE A 248 12.23 -19.51 8.88
CA PHE A 248 12.45 -19.90 7.48
C PHE A 248 11.69 -19.04 6.48
N ARG A 249 11.25 -17.83 6.89
CA ARG A 249 10.54 -16.92 6.00
C ARG A 249 11.37 -16.61 4.74
N ASN A 250 10.80 -16.79 3.55
CA ASN A 250 11.45 -16.63 2.24
C ASN A 250 12.69 -17.52 2.02
N ALA A 251 12.93 -18.53 2.84
CA ALA A 251 13.92 -19.57 2.58
C ALA A 251 13.31 -20.58 1.58
N LYS A 252 13.44 -20.29 0.29
CA LYS A 252 12.71 -20.99 -0.80
C LYS A 252 12.82 -22.51 -0.75
N ASN A 253 13.98 -23.03 -0.35
CA ASN A 253 14.26 -24.48 -0.30
C ASN A 253 13.99 -25.13 1.07
N ALA A 254 13.52 -24.38 2.06
CA ALA A 254 13.38 -24.89 3.41
C ALA A 254 12.22 -25.89 3.52
N ASN A 255 12.54 -27.12 3.91
CA ASN A 255 11.61 -28.13 4.41
C ASN A 255 12.28 -28.97 5.51
N PRO A 256 12.67 -28.34 6.63
CA PRO A 256 13.41 -29.01 7.69
C PRO A 256 12.54 -30.05 8.43
N ASP A 257 13.17 -31.14 8.89
CA ASP A 257 12.51 -32.12 9.77
C ASP A 257 12.41 -31.56 11.20
N VAL A 258 11.23 -31.06 11.53
CA VAL A 258 10.88 -30.48 12.84
C VAL A 258 9.98 -31.40 13.68
N SER A 259 9.87 -32.68 13.29
CA SER A 259 8.91 -33.62 13.88
C SER A 259 9.20 -33.97 15.35
N ASN A 260 10.47 -33.81 15.78
CA ASN A 260 10.92 -34.09 17.15
C ASN A 260 11.04 -32.84 18.04
N TRP A 261 10.66 -31.67 17.53
CA TRP A 261 10.77 -30.43 18.30
C TRP A 261 9.84 -30.44 19.51
N ILE A 262 10.37 -30.01 20.66
CA ILE A 262 9.64 -29.82 21.90
C ILE A 262 9.10 -28.39 21.89
N THR A 263 7.80 -28.22 21.63
CA THR A 263 7.19 -26.89 21.42
C THR A 263 6.35 -26.40 22.61
N SER A 264 6.36 -27.09 23.76
CA SER A 264 5.50 -26.78 24.92
C SER A 264 5.74 -25.41 25.55
N GLU A 265 6.86 -24.75 25.24
CA GLU A 265 7.21 -23.39 25.67
C GLU A 265 7.09 -22.34 24.55
N VAL A 266 6.83 -22.76 23.31
CA VAL A 266 6.74 -21.87 22.15
C VAL A 266 5.48 -21.01 22.24
N VAL A 267 5.66 -19.70 22.11
CA VAL A 267 4.56 -18.71 22.18
C VAL A 267 4.29 -18.04 20.85
N ASN A 268 5.25 -18.03 19.92
CA ASN A 268 5.10 -17.37 18.62
C ASN A 268 5.78 -18.19 17.50
N ILE A 269 4.98 -18.54 16.49
CA ILE A 269 5.36 -19.25 15.26
C ILE A 269 4.88 -18.51 14.00
N ASP A 270 4.51 -17.24 14.13
CA ASP A 270 4.04 -16.40 13.02
C ASP A 270 5.07 -16.44 11.88
N VAL A 271 4.59 -16.45 10.64
CA VAL A 271 5.36 -16.35 9.40
C VAL A 271 6.54 -17.33 9.28
N MET A 272 6.58 -18.41 10.07
CA MET A 272 7.76 -19.27 10.17
C MET A 272 8.18 -19.87 8.82
N PHE A 273 7.23 -20.25 7.97
CA PHE A 273 7.46 -20.79 6.63
C PHE A 273 6.83 -19.93 5.52
N GLU A 274 6.52 -18.66 5.79
CA GLU A 274 6.00 -17.73 4.77
C GLU A 274 6.98 -17.63 3.59
N GLY A 275 6.55 -17.94 2.37
CA GLY A 275 7.39 -17.88 1.16
C GLY A 275 8.44 -19.00 1.05
N ALA A 276 8.42 -20.01 1.92
CA ALA A 276 9.21 -21.23 1.76
C ALA A 276 8.49 -22.18 0.78
N GLU A 277 8.75 -21.98 -0.52
CA GLU A 277 7.99 -22.58 -1.64
C GLU A 277 7.84 -24.11 -1.55
N VAL A 278 8.85 -24.81 -1.01
CA VAL A 278 8.86 -26.29 -0.89
C VAL A 278 8.49 -26.81 0.51
N ALA A 279 8.14 -25.93 1.46
CA ALA A 279 7.90 -26.34 2.84
C ALA A 279 6.67 -27.26 2.95
N SER A 280 6.85 -28.42 3.58
CA SER A 280 5.78 -29.30 4.05
C SER A 280 6.23 -30.05 5.32
N PRO A 281 6.63 -29.32 6.38
CA PRO A 281 7.17 -29.93 7.60
C PRO A 281 6.11 -30.74 8.36
N ASP A 282 6.54 -31.84 9.00
CA ASP A 282 5.70 -32.56 9.95
C ASP A 282 5.62 -31.78 11.28
N VAL A 283 4.45 -31.18 11.50
CA VAL A 283 4.11 -30.39 12.69
C VAL A 283 3.01 -31.06 13.54
N SER A 284 2.73 -32.35 13.27
CA SER A 284 1.61 -33.09 13.89
C SER A 284 1.73 -33.24 15.40
N LYS A 285 2.96 -33.28 15.93
CA LYS A 285 3.26 -33.46 17.36
C LYS A 285 3.48 -32.16 18.13
N TRP A 286 3.35 -31.02 17.47
CA TRP A 286 3.58 -29.72 18.13
C TRP A 286 2.50 -29.44 19.18
N ASN A 287 2.93 -29.15 20.40
CA ASN A 287 2.08 -28.56 21.43
C ASN A 287 1.95 -27.05 21.17
N THR A 288 0.77 -26.60 20.77
CA THR A 288 0.47 -25.18 20.47
C THR A 288 -0.31 -24.48 21.59
N SER A 289 -0.48 -25.10 22.77
CA SER A 289 -1.34 -24.60 23.85
C SER A 289 -0.94 -23.24 24.46
N LYS A 290 0.24 -22.72 24.12
CA LYS A 290 0.73 -21.38 24.51
C LYS A 290 0.78 -20.38 23.35
N VAL A 291 0.57 -20.83 22.11
CA VAL A 291 0.60 -19.99 20.92
C VAL A 291 -0.63 -19.09 20.89
N THR A 292 -0.42 -17.80 20.65
CA THR A 292 -1.49 -16.79 20.58
C THR A 292 -1.77 -16.32 19.15
N SER A 293 -0.87 -16.61 18.20
CA SER A 293 -0.97 -16.21 16.80
C SER A 293 -0.29 -17.25 15.92
N ILE A 294 -0.90 -17.53 14.76
CA ILE A 294 -0.41 -18.42 13.71
C ILE A 294 -0.46 -17.72 12.34
N ASP A 295 -0.25 -16.40 12.37
CA ASP A 295 -0.37 -15.48 11.25
C ASP A 295 0.62 -15.87 10.13
N SER A 296 0.11 -16.00 8.91
CA SER A 296 0.90 -16.27 7.68
C SER A 296 1.87 -17.45 7.79
N MET A 297 1.68 -18.39 8.73
CA MET A 297 2.69 -19.41 9.03
C MET A 297 3.12 -20.24 7.81
N PHE A 298 2.19 -20.55 6.90
CA PHE A 298 2.42 -21.27 5.65
C PHE A 298 2.01 -20.46 4.41
N GLU A 299 1.94 -19.13 4.50
CA GLU A 299 1.58 -18.30 3.34
C GLU A 299 2.62 -18.47 2.21
N GLY A 300 2.18 -18.84 1.01
CA GLY A 300 3.06 -19.05 -0.15
C GLY A 300 3.93 -20.31 -0.09
N ALA A 301 3.70 -21.21 0.87
CA ALA A 301 4.32 -22.53 0.87
C ALA A 301 3.55 -23.45 -0.11
N GLU A 302 3.88 -23.37 -1.40
CA GLU A 302 3.06 -23.87 -2.52
C GLU A 302 2.70 -25.36 -2.46
N VAL A 303 3.51 -26.16 -1.77
CA VAL A 303 3.34 -27.61 -1.64
C VAL A 303 2.88 -28.08 -0.26
N ALA A 304 2.72 -27.17 0.71
CA ALA A 304 2.44 -27.57 2.09
C ALA A 304 1.03 -28.15 2.22
N SER A 305 0.89 -29.29 2.89
CA SER A 305 -0.40 -29.77 3.40
C SER A 305 -0.23 -30.20 4.86
N PRO A 306 0.01 -29.24 5.77
CA PRO A 306 0.45 -29.54 7.12
C PRO A 306 -0.64 -30.27 7.93
N GLU A 307 -0.23 -31.27 8.69
CA GLU A 307 -1.10 -31.99 9.63
C GLU A 307 -1.29 -31.16 10.91
N VAL A 308 -2.38 -30.39 10.95
CA VAL A 308 -2.66 -29.41 12.02
C VAL A 308 -3.91 -29.74 12.85
N ALA A 309 -4.48 -30.93 12.66
CA ALA A 309 -5.77 -31.30 13.27
C ALA A 309 -5.75 -31.32 14.81
N GLU A 310 -4.61 -31.69 15.40
CA GLU A 310 -4.42 -31.85 16.85
C GLU A 310 -3.89 -30.58 17.54
N TRP A 311 -3.76 -29.47 16.82
CA TRP A 311 -3.31 -28.21 17.41
C TRP A 311 -4.34 -27.63 18.39
N ASP A 312 -3.89 -27.29 19.59
CA ASP A 312 -4.66 -26.48 20.54
C ASP A 312 -4.64 -25.01 20.09
N THR A 313 -5.77 -24.55 19.55
CA THR A 313 -5.99 -23.18 19.09
C THR A 313 -6.76 -22.32 20.09
N SER A 314 -7.03 -22.81 21.30
CA SER A 314 -7.90 -22.16 22.31
C SER A 314 -7.41 -20.81 22.86
N LYS A 315 -6.16 -20.44 22.58
CA LYS A 315 -5.56 -19.13 22.89
C LYS A 315 -5.25 -18.28 21.67
N VAL A 316 -5.44 -18.80 20.46
CA VAL A 316 -5.15 -18.09 19.23
C VAL A 316 -6.17 -16.97 19.01
N THR A 317 -5.68 -15.77 18.74
CA THR A 317 -6.50 -14.59 18.42
C THR A 317 -6.36 -14.15 16.96
N ASN A 318 -5.28 -14.55 16.28
CA ASN A 318 -5.01 -14.21 14.88
C ASN A 318 -4.62 -15.47 14.07
N MET A 319 -5.34 -15.72 12.99
CA MET A 319 -5.10 -16.80 12.01
C MET A 319 -5.00 -16.27 10.58
N SER A 320 -4.74 -14.96 10.42
CA SER A 320 -4.75 -14.32 9.11
C SER A 320 -3.70 -14.93 8.18
N SER A 321 -4.05 -15.06 6.90
CA SER A 321 -3.20 -15.55 5.82
C SER A 321 -2.53 -16.91 6.04
N MET A 322 -2.88 -17.68 7.08
CA MET A 322 -2.13 -18.86 7.50
C MET A 322 -1.84 -19.86 6.36
N PHE A 323 -2.78 -20.04 5.42
CA PHE A 323 -2.67 -20.93 4.27
C PHE A 323 -2.78 -20.18 2.92
N SER A 324 -2.69 -18.84 2.93
CA SER A 324 -2.82 -18.01 1.72
C SER A 324 -1.80 -18.41 0.65
N LYS A 325 -2.19 -18.44 -0.63
CA LYS A 325 -1.34 -18.81 -1.79
C LYS A 325 -0.75 -20.22 -1.73
N ASN A 326 -1.40 -21.13 -1.02
CA ASN A 326 -1.03 -22.54 -1.00
C ASN A 326 -1.92 -23.34 -1.96
N ASN A 327 -1.35 -23.76 -3.09
CA ASN A 327 -2.12 -24.36 -4.19
C ASN A 327 -2.66 -25.76 -3.89
N ILE A 328 -2.12 -26.47 -2.88
CA ILE A 328 -2.43 -27.88 -2.60
C ILE A 328 -3.14 -28.06 -1.26
N ALA A 329 -2.94 -27.16 -0.31
CA ALA A 329 -3.48 -27.27 1.03
C ALA A 329 -5.01 -27.50 1.04
N ASN A 330 -5.45 -28.46 1.85
CA ASN A 330 -6.82 -28.54 2.36
C ASN A 330 -6.75 -29.09 3.80
N PRO A 331 -6.26 -28.27 4.74
CA PRO A 331 -5.90 -28.75 6.07
C PRO A 331 -7.15 -29.17 6.86
N ASN A 332 -7.04 -30.24 7.64
CA ASN A 332 -8.11 -30.61 8.57
C ASN A 332 -8.10 -29.65 9.77
N VAL A 333 -9.03 -28.70 9.75
CA VAL A 333 -9.20 -27.66 10.78
C VAL A 333 -10.50 -27.82 11.58
N SER A 334 -11.22 -28.93 11.38
CA SER A 334 -12.57 -29.14 11.92
C SER A 334 -12.66 -29.12 13.45
N ASN A 335 -11.57 -29.48 14.14
CA ASN A 335 -11.51 -29.55 15.60
C ASN A 335 -10.95 -28.29 16.27
N TRP A 336 -10.61 -27.25 15.50
CA TRP A 336 -10.02 -26.04 16.07
C TRP A 336 -11.01 -25.26 16.94
N ASN A 337 -10.51 -24.76 18.08
CA ASN A 337 -11.25 -23.86 18.95
C ASN A 337 -10.97 -22.41 18.55
N VAL A 338 -11.89 -21.84 17.78
CA VAL A 338 -11.78 -20.46 17.28
C VAL A 338 -12.57 -19.43 18.09
N GLU A 339 -13.03 -19.76 19.30
CA GLU A 339 -13.90 -18.87 20.11
C GLU A 339 -13.25 -17.52 20.46
N LYS A 340 -11.91 -17.47 20.53
CA LYS A 340 -11.13 -16.25 20.79
C LYS A 340 -10.53 -15.61 19.54
N VAL A 341 -10.68 -16.23 18.37
CA VAL A 341 -10.11 -15.71 17.13
C VAL A 341 -10.85 -14.43 16.75
N GLU A 342 -10.10 -13.35 16.57
CA GLU A 342 -10.61 -12.05 16.15
C GLU A 342 -10.34 -11.77 14.67
N GLN A 343 -9.27 -12.34 14.11
CA GLN A 343 -8.79 -12.06 12.75
C GLN A 343 -8.61 -13.36 11.95
N MET A 344 -9.32 -13.46 10.82
CA MET A 344 -9.20 -14.53 9.81
C MET A 344 -8.98 -13.95 8.40
N TYR A 345 -8.36 -12.77 8.33
CA TYR A 345 -8.11 -12.08 7.07
C TYR A 345 -7.34 -12.99 6.11
N ALA A 346 -7.83 -13.19 4.89
CA ALA A 346 -7.16 -13.93 3.83
C ALA A 346 -6.68 -15.35 4.18
N MET A 347 -7.22 -16.00 5.22
CA MET A 347 -6.70 -17.27 5.76
C MET A 347 -6.49 -18.37 4.70
N PHE A 348 -7.41 -18.48 3.73
CA PHE A 348 -7.38 -19.45 2.63
C PHE A 348 -7.31 -18.78 1.26
N ARG A 349 -6.92 -17.50 1.18
CA ARG A 349 -6.91 -16.75 -0.09
C ARG A 349 -6.02 -17.45 -1.12
N ASP A 350 -6.46 -17.51 -2.37
CA ASP A 350 -5.69 -18.02 -3.51
C ASP A 350 -5.21 -19.47 -3.27
N THR A 351 -6.11 -20.31 -2.75
CA THR A 351 -5.86 -21.74 -2.55
C THR A 351 -6.74 -22.54 -3.51
N GLU A 352 -6.19 -23.05 -4.61
CA GLU A 352 -7.02 -23.58 -5.70
C GLU A 352 -7.90 -24.78 -5.30
N LYS A 353 -7.44 -25.61 -4.35
CA LYS A 353 -8.07 -26.89 -3.97
C LYS A 353 -8.75 -26.90 -2.60
N SER A 354 -8.66 -25.83 -1.83
CA SER A 354 -9.20 -25.82 -0.47
C SER A 354 -10.73 -25.85 -0.46
N ASP A 355 -11.28 -26.68 0.43
CA ASP A 355 -12.66 -26.60 0.90
C ASP A 355 -12.69 -27.08 2.37
N PRO A 356 -12.23 -26.23 3.30
CA PRO A 356 -11.97 -26.65 4.67
C PRO A 356 -13.28 -26.88 5.43
N ASP A 357 -13.35 -27.96 6.23
CA ASP A 357 -14.46 -28.20 7.15
C ASP A 357 -14.39 -27.23 8.34
N VAL A 358 -15.22 -26.19 8.28
CA VAL A 358 -15.37 -25.15 9.30
C VAL A 358 -16.73 -25.21 10.02
N SER A 359 -17.48 -26.30 9.82
CA SER A 359 -18.88 -26.42 10.27
C SER A 359 -19.07 -26.37 11.79
N LYS A 360 -18.04 -26.77 12.54
CA LYS A 360 -18.02 -26.82 14.02
C LYS A 360 -17.47 -25.55 14.68
N TRP A 361 -17.00 -24.59 13.87
CA TRP A 361 -16.36 -23.39 14.39
C TRP A 361 -17.35 -22.49 15.12
N LYS A 362 -16.92 -21.96 16.27
CA LYS A 362 -17.68 -20.98 17.05
C LYS A 362 -16.97 -19.64 17.01
N THR A 363 -17.49 -18.70 16.22
CA THR A 363 -16.78 -17.45 15.86
C THR A 363 -17.12 -16.25 16.76
N ASN A 364 -17.33 -16.48 18.07
CA ASN A 364 -17.89 -15.47 19.01
C ASN A 364 -17.09 -14.17 19.18
N SER A 365 -15.81 -14.16 18.79
CA SER A 365 -14.91 -13.01 18.90
C SER A 365 -14.48 -12.43 17.56
N LEU A 366 -14.95 -13.02 16.46
CA LEU A 366 -14.51 -12.72 15.11
C LEU A 366 -14.89 -11.29 14.71
N LYS A 367 -13.92 -10.52 14.21
CA LYS A 367 -14.09 -9.11 13.79
C LYS A 367 -13.84 -8.90 12.30
N ASN A 368 -12.97 -9.71 11.70
CA ASN A 368 -12.52 -9.55 10.32
C ASN A 368 -12.47 -10.91 9.60
N THR A 369 -13.23 -11.01 8.50
CA THR A 369 -13.24 -12.17 7.59
C THR A 369 -12.88 -11.78 6.15
N SER A 370 -12.34 -10.58 5.97
CA SER A 370 -12.01 -10.05 4.65
C SER A 370 -11.05 -10.95 3.91
N LEU A 371 -11.36 -11.19 2.64
CA LEU A 371 -10.61 -12.04 1.71
C LEU A 371 -10.42 -13.48 2.14
N MET A 372 -11.10 -13.96 3.20
CA MET A 372 -10.81 -15.26 3.81
C MET A 372 -10.77 -16.42 2.81
N PHE A 373 -11.70 -16.44 1.85
CA PHE A 373 -11.75 -17.42 0.75
C PHE A 373 -11.53 -16.78 -0.62
N ASN A 374 -11.05 -15.53 -0.73
CA ASN A 374 -10.87 -14.88 -2.03
C ASN A 374 -10.00 -15.72 -2.99
N GLU A 375 -10.42 -15.87 -4.23
CA GLU A 375 -9.74 -16.66 -5.29
C GLU A 375 -9.63 -18.17 -4.98
N THR A 376 -10.38 -18.67 -3.99
CA THR A 376 -10.44 -20.11 -3.62
C THR A 376 -11.45 -20.84 -4.50
N LYS A 377 -11.01 -21.32 -5.67
CA LYS A 377 -11.91 -21.81 -6.74
C LYS A 377 -12.87 -22.92 -6.30
N MET A 378 -12.42 -23.85 -5.45
CA MET A 378 -13.20 -25.03 -5.04
C MET A 378 -14.00 -24.85 -3.75
N ALA A 379 -13.80 -23.77 -3.00
CA ALA A 379 -14.41 -23.60 -1.69
C ALA A 379 -15.94 -23.42 -1.76
N ASN A 380 -16.64 -24.17 -0.91
CA ASN A 380 -18.03 -23.91 -0.52
C ASN A 380 -18.24 -24.30 0.96
N PRO A 381 -17.56 -23.63 1.90
CA PRO A 381 -17.52 -24.03 3.30
C PRO A 381 -18.89 -23.89 3.98
N ASP A 382 -19.22 -24.82 4.87
CA ASP A 382 -20.39 -24.72 5.75
C ASP A 382 -20.15 -23.69 6.86
N VAL A 383 -20.63 -22.47 6.62
CA VAL A 383 -20.53 -21.32 7.52
C VAL A 383 -21.86 -21.00 8.23
N SER A 384 -22.84 -21.91 8.16
CA SER A 384 -24.21 -21.67 8.60
C SER A 384 -24.36 -21.41 10.10
N ASN A 385 -23.41 -21.89 10.91
CA ASN A 385 -23.39 -21.75 12.37
C ASN A 385 -22.51 -20.61 12.87
N TRP A 386 -21.91 -19.83 11.97
CA TRP A 386 -21.00 -18.75 12.38
C TRP A 386 -21.76 -17.59 13.03
N ASN A 387 -21.20 -17.10 14.13
CA ASN A 387 -21.62 -15.87 14.78
C ASN A 387 -20.90 -14.68 14.12
N MET A 388 -21.65 -13.86 13.39
CA MET A 388 -21.13 -12.71 12.65
C MET A 388 -21.40 -11.36 13.34
N SER A 389 -21.99 -11.37 14.54
CA SER A 389 -22.49 -10.16 15.24
C SER A 389 -21.43 -9.11 15.57
N LYS A 390 -20.14 -9.47 15.52
CA LYS A 390 -19.00 -8.58 15.76
C LYS A 390 -18.15 -8.31 14.53
N VAL A 391 -18.48 -8.90 13.39
CA VAL A 391 -17.71 -8.76 12.16
C VAL A 391 -18.04 -7.40 11.53
N GLU A 392 -17.02 -6.56 11.38
CA GLU A 392 -17.13 -5.20 10.84
C GLU A 392 -16.75 -5.17 9.35
N ASP A 393 -15.82 -6.03 8.93
CA ASP A 393 -15.31 -6.07 7.55
C ASP A 393 -15.46 -7.48 6.94
N MET A 394 -16.21 -7.53 5.83
CA MET A 394 -16.51 -8.73 5.04
C MET A 394 -15.98 -8.59 3.60
N TYR A 395 -15.04 -7.67 3.37
CA TYR A 395 -14.49 -7.36 2.05
C TYR A 395 -14.03 -8.61 1.30
N GLY A 396 -14.63 -8.88 0.14
CA GLY A 396 -14.18 -9.93 -0.78
C GLY A 396 -14.08 -11.33 -0.18
N MET A 397 -14.83 -11.64 0.89
CA MET A 397 -14.72 -12.93 1.60
C MET A 397 -14.84 -14.14 0.67
N PHE A 398 -15.74 -14.10 -0.32
CA PHE A 398 -15.98 -15.11 -1.35
C PHE A 398 -15.76 -14.54 -2.76
N ARG A 399 -14.84 -13.58 -2.90
CA ARG A 399 -14.53 -13.02 -4.22
C ARG A 399 -13.83 -14.08 -5.08
N ASP A 400 -14.24 -14.20 -6.34
CA ASP A 400 -13.68 -15.09 -7.35
C ASP A 400 -13.66 -16.59 -6.91
N THR A 401 -14.55 -16.98 -5.99
CA THR A 401 -14.78 -18.38 -5.56
C THR A 401 -15.83 -19.05 -6.42
N GLU A 402 -15.40 -19.78 -7.46
CA GLU A 402 -16.32 -20.27 -8.51
C GLU A 402 -17.40 -21.25 -8.01
N LYS A 403 -17.12 -21.99 -6.93
CA LYS A 403 -18.02 -23.00 -6.35
C LYS A 403 -18.87 -22.53 -5.18
N ALA A 404 -18.63 -21.32 -4.68
CA ALA A 404 -19.29 -20.86 -3.45
C ALA A 404 -20.77 -20.55 -3.68
N ASP A 405 -21.60 -21.12 -2.81
CA ASP A 405 -22.98 -20.71 -2.51
C ASP A 405 -23.26 -21.00 -1.02
N PRO A 406 -22.59 -20.27 -0.11
CA PRO A 406 -22.61 -20.57 1.32
C PRO A 406 -23.98 -20.25 1.94
N ASP A 407 -24.44 -21.07 2.89
CA ASP A 407 -25.60 -20.74 3.72
C ASP A 407 -25.23 -19.64 4.74
N VAL A 408 -25.67 -18.42 4.42
CA VAL A 408 -25.47 -17.22 5.23
C VAL A 408 -26.78 -16.69 5.84
N SER A 409 -27.86 -17.48 5.79
CA SER A 409 -29.22 -17.08 6.13
C SER A 409 -29.42 -16.73 7.61
N LYS A 410 -28.53 -17.21 8.48
CA LYS A 410 -28.57 -17.04 9.94
C LYS A 410 -27.59 -15.99 10.46
N TRP A 411 -26.82 -15.36 9.59
CA TRP A 411 -25.79 -14.41 10.00
C TRP A 411 -26.41 -13.13 10.59
N ASP A 412 -25.93 -12.72 11.75
CA ASP A 412 -26.17 -11.38 12.29
C ASP A 412 -25.14 -10.43 11.71
N THR A 413 -25.54 -9.63 10.72
CA THR A 413 -24.66 -8.65 10.05
C THR A 413 -24.76 -7.24 10.66
N SER A 414 -25.36 -7.08 11.84
CA SER A 414 -25.66 -5.75 12.44
C SER A 414 -24.43 -4.91 12.81
N SER A 415 -23.22 -5.48 12.76
CA SER A 415 -21.96 -4.78 12.96
C SER A 415 -21.18 -4.53 11.66
N ALA A 416 -21.60 -5.12 10.53
CA ALA A 416 -20.89 -4.99 9.27
C ALA A 416 -20.91 -3.55 8.75
N GLU A 417 -19.74 -3.01 8.46
CA GLU A 417 -19.54 -1.69 7.85
C GLU A 417 -19.08 -1.80 6.40
N ASN A 418 -18.39 -2.88 6.02
CA ASN A 418 -17.87 -3.08 4.67
C ASN A 418 -18.27 -4.46 4.10
N MET A 419 -18.98 -4.46 2.97
CA MET A 419 -19.37 -5.66 2.22
C MET A 419 -18.87 -5.63 0.77
N GLU A 420 -17.87 -4.79 0.49
CA GLU A 420 -17.33 -4.62 -0.85
C GLU A 420 -16.86 -5.94 -1.45
N SER A 421 -17.22 -6.16 -2.72
CA SER A 421 -16.80 -7.31 -3.52
C SER A 421 -17.05 -8.69 -2.90
N MET A 422 -17.88 -8.80 -1.85
CA MET A 422 -17.98 -10.01 -1.03
C MET A 422 -18.21 -11.29 -1.83
N PHE A 423 -19.04 -11.24 -2.88
CA PHE A 423 -19.31 -12.34 -3.80
C PHE A 423 -18.87 -12.03 -5.24
N CYS A 424 -18.08 -10.98 -5.47
CA CYS A 424 -17.67 -10.57 -6.82
C CYS A 424 -17.01 -11.74 -7.57
N GLY A 425 -17.52 -12.13 -8.73
CA GLY A 425 -16.98 -13.25 -9.52
C GLY A 425 -17.36 -14.65 -9.02
N ALA A 426 -18.10 -14.78 -7.92
CA ALA A 426 -18.63 -16.06 -7.45
C ALA A 426 -19.78 -16.53 -8.37
N LYS A 427 -19.42 -17.29 -9.41
CA LYS A 427 -20.31 -17.62 -10.54
C LYS A 427 -21.58 -18.36 -10.13
N LEU A 428 -21.52 -19.18 -9.07
CA LEU A 428 -22.63 -19.99 -8.57
C LEU A 428 -23.40 -19.37 -7.40
N ALA A 429 -22.90 -18.28 -6.81
CA ALA A 429 -23.46 -17.73 -5.59
C ALA A 429 -24.87 -17.15 -5.82
N ASN A 430 -25.82 -17.58 -4.99
CA ASN A 430 -27.13 -16.95 -4.81
C ASN A 430 -27.55 -17.01 -3.33
N PRO A 431 -26.79 -16.36 -2.44
CA PRO A 431 -26.98 -16.49 -1.00
C PRO A 431 -28.32 -15.92 -0.52
N ASP A 432 -28.93 -16.56 0.47
CA ASP A 432 -30.07 -15.99 1.21
C ASP A 432 -29.59 -14.89 2.16
N VAL A 433 -29.75 -13.64 1.72
CA VAL A 433 -29.38 -12.42 2.44
C VAL A 433 -30.59 -11.62 2.93
N SER A 434 -31.79 -12.23 2.87
CA SER A 434 -33.07 -11.56 3.16
C SER A 434 -33.18 -11.02 4.59
N LYS A 435 -32.46 -11.62 5.54
CA LYS A 435 -32.48 -11.26 6.97
C LYS A 435 -31.30 -10.39 7.40
N TRP A 436 -30.44 -9.99 6.47
CA TRP A 436 -29.25 -9.21 6.81
C TRP A 436 -29.63 -7.81 7.28
N ASN A 437 -29.01 -7.38 8.37
CA ASN A 437 -29.07 -6.00 8.83
C ASN A 437 -27.94 -5.20 8.19
N THR A 438 -28.29 -4.29 7.28
CA THR A 438 -27.32 -3.46 6.54
C THR A 438 -27.20 -2.03 7.07
N SER A 439 -27.85 -1.69 8.20
CA SER A 439 -27.99 -0.32 8.72
C SER A 439 -26.68 0.37 9.14
N LYS A 440 -25.56 -0.36 9.18
CA LYS A 440 -24.20 0.17 9.41
C LYS A 440 -23.30 0.10 8.19
N VAL A 441 -23.72 -0.57 7.12
CA VAL A 441 -22.90 -0.76 5.92
C VAL A 441 -22.67 0.58 5.25
N LYS A 442 -21.40 0.89 5.01
CA LYS A 442 -20.91 2.09 4.31
C LYS A 442 -20.63 1.79 2.85
N SER A 443 -20.22 0.57 2.49
CA SER A 443 -19.91 0.22 1.11
C SER A 443 -20.36 -1.19 0.73
N MET A 444 -20.99 -1.26 -0.45
CA MET A 444 -21.45 -2.48 -1.13
C MET A 444 -20.89 -2.57 -2.56
N LYS A 445 -19.84 -1.80 -2.85
CA LYS A 445 -19.23 -1.74 -4.18
C LYS A 445 -18.87 -3.13 -4.68
N ALA A 446 -19.28 -3.41 -5.92
CA ALA A 446 -19.04 -4.65 -6.64
C ALA A 446 -19.45 -5.95 -5.92
N MET A 447 -20.32 -5.88 -4.89
CA MET A 447 -20.64 -7.02 -4.02
C MET A 447 -21.03 -8.30 -4.78
N PHE A 448 -21.81 -8.19 -5.85
CA PHE A 448 -22.25 -9.29 -6.72
C PHE A 448 -21.78 -9.13 -8.17
N LYS A 449 -20.80 -8.26 -8.43
CA LYS A 449 -20.28 -8.03 -9.79
C LYS A 449 -19.83 -9.36 -10.42
N ASN A 450 -20.18 -9.61 -11.68
CA ASN A 450 -19.89 -10.84 -12.44
C ASN A 450 -20.42 -12.15 -11.80
N SER A 451 -21.29 -12.09 -10.79
CA SER A 451 -21.91 -13.26 -10.16
C SER A 451 -23.13 -13.69 -10.98
N LYS A 452 -22.92 -14.58 -11.94
CA LYS A 452 -23.90 -14.85 -13.00
C LYS A 452 -25.25 -15.38 -12.48
N LEU A 453 -25.23 -16.24 -11.47
CA LEU A 453 -26.45 -16.83 -10.89
C LEU A 453 -27.10 -15.96 -9.80
N ALA A 454 -26.43 -14.90 -9.33
CA ALA A 454 -26.91 -14.10 -8.22
C ALA A 454 -28.25 -13.43 -8.55
N ASN A 455 -29.24 -13.69 -7.69
CA ASN A 455 -30.50 -12.95 -7.59
C ASN A 455 -30.96 -12.90 -6.11
N PRO A 456 -30.15 -12.32 -5.22
CA PRO A 456 -30.46 -12.26 -3.80
C PRO A 456 -31.69 -11.39 -3.52
N ASP A 457 -32.46 -11.76 -2.49
CA ASP A 457 -33.51 -10.89 -1.94
C ASP A 457 -32.88 -9.78 -1.09
N VAL A 458 -32.92 -8.57 -1.62
CA VAL A 458 -32.34 -7.35 -1.02
C VAL A 458 -33.41 -6.30 -0.67
N SER A 459 -34.68 -6.71 -0.67
CA SER A 459 -35.84 -5.80 -0.58
C SER A 459 -35.93 -5.07 0.76
N ASP A 460 -35.46 -5.71 1.84
CA ASP A 460 -35.53 -5.18 3.22
C ASP A 460 -34.23 -4.52 3.71
N TRP A 461 -33.23 -4.35 2.83
CA TRP A 461 -31.96 -3.73 3.19
C TRP A 461 -32.12 -2.23 3.53
N ASP A 462 -31.61 -1.83 4.69
CA ASP A 462 -31.42 -0.42 5.06
C ASP A 462 -30.13 0.09 4.42
N THR A 463 -30.27 0.91 3.37
CA THR A 463 -29.16 1.47 2.62
C THR A 463 -28.86 2.93 2.97
N VAL A 464 -29.49 3.49 4.01
CA VAL A 464 -29.39 4.92 4.33
C VAL A 464 -27.94 5.36 4.56
N LYS A 465 -27.10 4.51 5.16
CA LYS A 465 -25.68 4.82 5.44
C LYS A 465 -24.71 4.41 4.34
N VAL A 466 -25.19 3.78 3.26
CA VAL A 466 -24.31 3.32 2.19
C VAL A 466 -23.84 4.54 1.38
N GLU A 467 -22.54 4.60 1.14
CA GLU A 467 -21.83 5.68 0.48
C GLU A 467 -21.26 5.27 -0.88
N ASP A 468 -21.00 3.97 -1.11
CA ASP A 468 -20.55 3.43 -2.39
C ASP A 468 -21.29 2.13 -2.75
N MET A 469 -21.93 2.13 -3.92
CA MET A 469 -22.59 0.98 -4.54
C MET A 469 -22.08 0.71 -5.96
N GLU A 470 -20.93 1.29 -6.34
CA GLU A 470 -20.36 1.15 -7.68
C GLU A 470 -20.36 -0.31 -8.12
N ARG A 471 -20.99 -0.59 -9.27
CA ARG A 471 -20.98 -1.89 -9.94
C ARG A 471 -21.52 -3.04 -9.09
N MET A 472 -22.33 -2.78 -8.06
CA MET A 472 -22.81 -3.80 -7.11
C MET A 472 -23.35 -5.06 -7.79
N PHE A 473 -24.13 -4.93 -8.85
CA PHE A 473 -24.66 -6.03 -9.67
C PHE A 473 -24.16 -5.99 -11.14
N GLU A 474 -23.04 -5.33 -11.42
CA GLU A 474 -22.51 -5.26 -12.78
C GLU A 474 -22.26 -6.67 -13.34
N ASN A 475 -22.92 -7.01 -14.46
CA ASN A 475 -22.90 -8.33 -15.10
C ASN A 475 -23.38 -9.49 -14.21
N ALA A 476 -24.22 -9.24 -13.20
CA ALA A 476 -25.00 -10.27 -12.53
C ALA A 476 -26.20 -10.67 -13.41
N GLU A 477 -25.95 -11.54 -14.39
CA GLU A 477 -26.84 -11.80 -15.53
C GLU A 477 -28.26 -12.23 -15.14
N ASN A 478 -28.46 -12.87 -13.98
CA ASN A 478 -29.77 -13.30 -13.48
C ASN A 478 -30.44 -12.32 -12.52
N ALA A 479 -29.74 -11.27 -12.07
CA ALA A 479 -30.22 -10.41 -11.00
C ALA A 479 -31.45 -9.59 -11.43
N LYS A 480 -32.46 -9.56 -10.56
CA LYS A 480 -33.71 -8.79 -10.63
C LYS A 480 -34.01 -8.21 -9.25
N PRO A 481 -33.12 -7.36 -8.70
CA PRO A 481 -33.23 -6.93 -7.31
C PRO A 481 -34.46 -6.02 -7.12
N ASP A 482 -35.24 -6.29 -6.07
CA ASP A 482 -36.24 -5.34 -5.58
C ASP A 482 -35.53 -4.29 -4.72
N VAL A 483 -35.47 -3.07 -5.26
CA VAL A 483 -34.80 -1.92 -4.63
C VAL A 483 -35.80 -0.83 -4.25
N SER A 484 -37.09 -1.16 -4.22
CA SER A 484 -38.18 -0.20 -4.00
C SER A 484 -38.06 0.53 -2.66
N LYS A 485 -37.46 -0.09 -1.63
CA LYS A 485 -37.27 0.51 -0.29
C LYS A 485 -35.93 1.20 -0.08
N TRP A 486 -35.00 1.09 -1.02
CA TRP A 486 -33.64 1.61 -0.85
C TRP A 486 -33.60 3.15 -0.79
N SER A 487 -32.74 3.66 0.09
CA SER A 487 -32.39 5.08 0.20
C SER A 487 -30.97 5.33 -0.32
N VAL A 488 -30.77 6.41 -1.05
CA VAL A 488 -29.46 6.82 -1.61
C VAL A 488 -28.94 8.13 -1.01
N LYS A 489 -29.48 8.55 0.13
CA LYS A 489 -29.22 9.88 0.72
C LYS A 489 -27.74 10.18 0.94
N ASN A 490 -26.95 9.18 1.33
CA ASN A 490 -25.52 9.33 1.60
C ASN A 490 -24.63 8.76 0.47
N LEU A 491 -25.23 8.30 -0.63
CA LEU A 491 -24.52 7.66 -1.72
C LEU A 491 -23.66 8.69 -2.48
N SER A 492 -22.36 8.44 -2.52
CA SER A 492 -21.36 9.27 -3.23
C SER A 492 -20.96 8.68 -4.58
N ASN A 493 -21.16 7.37 -4.76
CA ASN A 493 -20.83 6.64 -5.98
C ASN A 493 -21.91 5.60 -6.29
N ALA A 494 -22.54 5.74 -7.45
CA ALA A 494 -23.65 4.92 -7.90
C ALA A 494 -23.40 4.39 -9.33
N GLU A 495 -22.15 4.35 -9.78
CA GLU A 495 -21.83 4.02 -11.16
C GLU A 495 -22.08 2.52 -11.43
N LEU A 496 -22.83 2.21 -12.48
CA LEU A 496 -23.07 0.89 -13.05
C LEU A 496 -23.70 -0.15 -12.11
N ILE A 497 -24.43 0.27 -11.07
CA ILE A 497 -25.03 -0.63 -10.05
C ILE A 497 -25.71 -1.83 -10.70
N PHE A 498 -26.57 -1.61 -11.71
CA PHE A 498 -27.39 -2.66 -12.33
C PHE A 498 -27.02 -2.94 -13.80
N SER A 499 -25.83 -2.53 -14.23
CA SER A 499 -25.34 -2.76 -15.59
C SER A 499 -25.31 -4.26 -15.91
N GLY A 500 -25.87 -4.68 -17.05
CA GLY A 500 -25.83 -6.10 -17.47
C GLY A 500 -26.71 -7.09 -16.69
N THR A 501 -27.68 -6.63 -15.89
CA THR A 501 -28.61 -7.50 -15.12
C THR A 501 -29.78 -8.06 -15.95
N ALA A 502 -30.63 -8.92 -15.38
CA ALA A 502 -31.88 -9.40 -16.01
C ALA A 502 -33.12 -8.53 -15.66
N ALA A 503 -32.94 -7.47 -14.86
CA ALA A 503 -34.04 -6.61 -14.44
C ALA A 503 -34.77 -5.96 -15.64
N LYS A 504 -36.07 -6.22 -15.74
CA LYS A 504 -36.98 -5.58 -16.72
C LYS A 504 -37.63 -4.34 -16.15
N GLU A 505 -37.91 -4.34 -14.85
CA GLU A 505 -38.50 -3.22 -14.12
C GLU A 505 -37.64 -2.92 -12.90
N LEU A 506 -37.41 -1.63 -12.64
CA LEU A 506 -36.71 -1.16 -11.45
C LEU A 506 -37.50 -0.02 -10.81
N ASP A 507 -37.89 -0.21 -9.56
CA ASP A 507 -38.55 0.80 -8.74
C ASP A 507 -37.53 1.52 -7.89
N ILE A 508 -37.25 2.78 -8.25
CA ILE A 508 -36.27 3.64 -7.58
C ILE A 508 -36.92 4.86 -6.93
N ARG A 509 -38.22 4.80 -6.63
CA ARG A 509 -38.98 5.93 -6.04
C ARG A 509 -38.37 6.47 -4.75
N ASN A 510 -37.74 5.61 -3.95
CA ASN A 510 -37.12 5.98 -2.67
C ASN A 510 -35.65 6.42 -2.80
N MET A 511 -35.05 6.32 -3.99
CA MET A 511 -33.70 6.79 -4.29
C MET A 511 -33.68 8.31 -4.59
N ARG A 512 -34.30 9.12 -3.73
CA ARG A 512 -34.43 10.57 -3.95
C ARG A 512 -33.09 11.28 -3.66
N SER A 513 -32.58 12.04 -4.64
CA SER A 513 -31.38 12.91 -4.56
C SER A 513 -30.01 12.19 -4.63
N LEU A 514 -29.37 12.25 -5.81
CA LEU A 514 -27.93 11.98 -5.99
C LEU A 514 -27.10 13.29 -5.95
N ASN A 515 -27.53 14.25 -5.13
CA ASN A 515 -26.90 15.55 -5.05
C ASN A 515 -25.46 15.40 -4.53
N GLY A 516 -24.48 15.94 -5.26
CA GLY A 516 -23.07 15.82 -4.91
C GLY A 516 -22.32 14.69 -5.63
N ILE A 517 -23.01 13.82 -6.36
CA ILE A 517 -22.36 12.89 -7.29
C ILE A 517 -22.02 13.66 -8.58
N SER A 518 -20.74 13.68 -8.97
CA SER A 518 -20.29 14.28 -10.23
C SER A 518 -21.04 13.69 -11.42
N GLU A 519 -21.36 14.50 -12.42
CA GLU A 519 -22.24 14.16 -13.56
C GLU A 519 -21.89 12.82 -14.27
N GLY A 520 -20.59 12.46 -14.34
CA GLY A 520 -20.14 11.19 -14.92
C GLY A 520 -20.26 9.94 -14.01
N LYS A 521 -20.54 10.09 -12.71
CA LYS A 521 -20.67 8.99 -11.73
C LYS A 521 -22.13 8.62 -11.41
N ARG A 522 -23.07 9.17 -12.19
CA ARG A 522 -24.53 8.96 -12.03
C ARG A 522 -25.09 7.87 -12.94
N THR A 523 -24.27 7.25 -13.78
CA THR A 523 -24.70 6.20 -14.72
C THR A 523 -25.04 4.93 -13.96
N ILE A 524 -26.22 4.85 -13.36
CA ILE A 524 -26.63 3.70 -12.54
C ILE A 524 -26.93 2.45 -13.40
N TYR A 525 -27.32 2.67 -14.67
CA TYR A 525 -27.86 1.63 -15.55
C TYR A 525 -27.19 1.62 -16.92
N ASN A 526 -26.84 0.41 -17.38
CA ASN A 526 -26.54 0.10 -18.78
C ASN A 526 -27.03 -1.34 -19.06
N ASN A 527 -28.33 -1.48 -19.35
CA ASN A 527 -28.96 -2.78 -19.50
C ASN A 527 -29.89 -2.84 -20.73
N LYS A 528 -29.62 -3.77 -21.64
CA LYS A 528 -30.43 -4.01 -22.84
C LYS A 528 -31.81 -4.61 -22.56
N ASN A 529 -32.05 -5.15 -21.36
CA ASN A 529 -33.27 -5.84 -20.97
C ASN A 529 -34.27 -4.94 -20.22
N LEU A 530 -33.88 -3.72 -19.84
CA LEU A 530 -34.70 -2.82 -19.04
C LEU A 530 -35.87 -2.28 -19.87
N GLU A 531 -37.09 -2.55 -19.42
CA GLU A 531 -38.38 -2.21 -20.05
C GLU A 531 -39.15 -1.13 -19.27
N LYS A 532 -38.88 -0.92 -17.98
CA LYS A 532 -39.61 0.05 -17.14
C LYS A 532 -38.76 0.58 -15.99
N ILE A 533 -38.89 1.87 -15.69
CA ILE A 533 -38.33 2.49 -14.48
C ILE A 533 -39.45 3.26 -13.76
N VAL A 534 -39.61 3.03 -12.46
CA VAL A 534 -40.59 3.73 -11.62
C VAL A 534 -39.85 4.73 -10.72
N PHE A 535 -40.27 6.00 -10.72
CA PHE A 535 -39.65 7.07 -9.93
C PHE A 535 -40.71 8.06 -9.42
N SER A 536 -40.35 8.90 -8.43
CA SER A 536 -41.27 9.91 -7.87
C SER A 536 -40.69 11.32 -7.99
N TYR A 537 -41.55 12.28 -8.32
CA TYR A 537 -41.22 13.70 -8.51
C TYR A 537 -41.81 14.56 -7.37
N GLU A 538 -41.00 15.44 -6.75
CA GLU A 538 -41.45 16.43 -5.77
C GLU A 538 -40.86 17.81 -6.09
N GLU A 539 -41.72 18.83 -6.17
CA GLU A 539 -41.44 20.16 -6.74
C GLU A 539 -40.74 21.13 -5.76
N GLU A 540 -40.74 20.87 -4.45
CA GLU A 540 -40.39 21.90 -3.44
C GLU A 540 -38.90 21.97 -3.04
N ASN A 541 -38.04 21.07 -3.50
CA ASN A 541 -36.59 21.11 -3.22
C ASN A 541 -35.80 20.76 -4.49
N LYS A 542 -34.87 21.64 -4.92
CA LYS A 542 -34.03 21.56 -6.14
C LYS A 542 -33.04 20.36 -6.16
N ASN A 543 -33.50 19.14 -5.97
CA ASN A 543 -32.70 17.92 -5.87
C ASN A 543 -33.08 16.96 -7.02
N TYR A 544 -32.44 17.15 -8.17
CA TYR A 544 -32.82 16.46 -9.42
C TYR A 544 -32.20 15.06 -9.56
N PHE A 545 -32.94 14.15 -10.20
CA PHE A 545 -32.41 13.05 -10.99
C PHE A 545 -32.39 13.55 -12.45
N PRO A 546 -31.23 13.82 -13.08
CA PRO A 546 -31.21 14.18 -14.49
C PRO A 546 -31.61 12.94 -15.31
N LEU A 547 -32.63 13.06 -16.15
CA LEU A 547 -32.97 12.04 -17.15
C LEU A 547 -31.78 11.71 -18.07
N GLU A 548 -30.82 12.63 -18.21
CA GLU A 548 -29.52 12.45 -18.89
C GLU A 548 -28.60 11.41 -18.22
N SER A 549 -28.84 11.09 -16.94
CA SER A 549 -28.10 10.03 -16.18
C SER A 549 -28.56 8.63 -16.56
N ILE A 550 -29.66 8.53 -17.29
CA ILE A 550 -30.17 7.28 -17.87
C ILE A 550 -29.59 7.20 -19.29
N TYR A 551 -28.28 6.94 -19.40
CA TYR A 551 -27.63 6.60 -20.66
C TYR A 551 -28.14 5.24 -21.14
N MET A 552 -29.36 5.20 -21.66
CA MET A 552 -29.82 4.09 -22.46
C MET A 552 -29.08 4.17 -23.78
N ASN A 553 -28.40 3.08 -24.17
CA ASN A 553 -28.09 2.82 -25.56
C ASN A 553 -29.43 2.49 -26.27
N ALA A 554 -30.32 3.48 -26.35
CA ALA A 554 -31.70 3.37 -26.79
C ALA A 554 -31.78 3.44 -28.31
N ALA A 555 -31.33 2.37 -28.97
CA ALA A 555 -31.66 2.18 -30.37
C ALA A 555 -33.13 1.74 -30.59
N ASN A 556 -33.94 1.46 -29.55
CA ASN A 556 -35.19 0.70 -29.73
C ASN A 556 -36.37 1.01 -28.79
N TYR A 557 -36.36 2.04 -27.95
CA TYR A 557 -37.40 2.23 -26.92
C TYR A 557 -38.28 3.47 -27.14
N LYS A 558 -39.61 3.30 -27.07
CA LYS A 558 -40.61 4.39 -26.97
C LYS A 558 -41.05 4.60 -25.52
N LEU A 559 -41.18 5.86 -25.12
CA LEU A 559 -41.61 6.29 -23.79
C LEU A 559 -43.14 6.36 -23.71
N TYR A 560 -43.75 5.87 -22.63
CA TYR A 560 -45.17 6.10 -22.33
C TYR A 560 -45.40 6.65 -20.93
N LYS A 561 -46.34 7.59 -20.83
CA LYS A 561 -46.94 8.10 -19.60
C LYS A 561 -48.10 7.18 -19.22
N ILE A 562 -48.03 6.55 -18.05
CA ILE A 562 -49.19 5.86 -17.46
C ILE A 562 -49.72 6.73 -16.33
N VAL A 563 -50.91 7.29 -16.50
CA VAL A 563 -51.66 8.00 -15.44
C VAL A 563 -52.74 7.06 -14.97
N ASP A 564 -52.77 6.75 -13.68
CA ASP A 564 -53.88 6.01 -13.08
C ASP A 564 -55.12 6.93 -13.00
N GLU A 565 -56.08 6.72 -13.90
CA GLU A 565 -57.33 7.48 -13.99
C GLU A 565 -58.26 7.27 -12.78
N GLU A 566 -58.14 6.18 -12.03
CA GLU A 566 -59.02 5.95 -10.86
C GLU A 566 -58.66 6.85 -9.67
N ALA A 567 -57.42 7.32 -9.60
CA ALA A 567 -57.00 8.34 -8.64
C ALA A 567 -57.43 9.76 -9.04
N TYR A 568 -57.76 10.01 -10.32
CA TYR A 568 -58.11 11.33 -10.86
C TYR A 568 -59.51 11.79 -10.43
N ASN A 569 -60.47 10.88 -10.25
CA ASN A 569 -61.89 11.24 -10.06
C ASN A 569 -62.44 11.13 -8.62
N LYS A 570 -61.62 10.81 -7.61
CA LYS A 570 -62.11 10.50 -6.24
C LYS A 570 -61.82 11.51 -5.13
N ASN A 571 -61.18 12.65 -5.38
CA ASN A 571 -60.88 13.64 -4.33
C ASN A 571 -61.28 15.07 -4.70
N SER A 572 -62.59 15.33 -4.77
CA SER A 572 -63.15 16.68 -4.63
C SER A 572 -63.48 16.93 -3.15
N ASP A 573 -62.48 17.37 -2.37
CA ASP A 573 -62.62 18.39 -1.32
C ASP A 573 -61.50 18.30 -0.26
N LYS A 574 -60.84 19.44 -0.08
CA LYS A 574 -59.96 19.85 1.04
C LYS A 574 -58.58 19.19 1.17
N GLY A 575 -57.57 19.92 0.67
CA GLY A 575 -56.30 20.16 1.37
C GLY A 575 -55.24 19.05 1.27
N LYS A 576 -54.14 19.38 0.57
CA LYS A 576 -52.91 18.60 0.32
C LYS A 576 -53.00 17.66 -0.90
N LEU A 577 -52.49 18.14 -2.03
CA LEU A 577 -52.16 17.31 -3.20
C LEU A 577 -51.14 16.25 -2.78
N LYS A 578 -51.53 14.97 -2.86
CA LYS A 578 -50.67 13.79 -2.72
C LYS A 578 -49.99 13.49 -4.05
N ILE A 579 -48.75 13.01 -3.96
CA ILE A 579 -47.85 12.59 -5.03
C ILE A 579 -48.62 11.81 -6.11
N LYS A 580 -48.63 12.33 -7.36
CA LYS A 580 -48.99 11.58 -8.55
C LYS A 580 -47.80 10.68 -8.91
N GLU A 581 -48.01 9.37 -8.95
CA GLU A 581 -47.01 8.43 -9.45
C GLU A 581 -46.75 8.68 -10.94
N PHE A 582 -45.49 8.64 -11.35
CA PHE A 582 -45.09 8.65 -12.75
C PHE A 582 -44.33 7.35 -13.04
N SER A 583 -44.84 6.56 -13.98
CA SER A 583 -44.15 5.36 -14.48
C SER A 583 -43.68 5.61 -15.91
N LEU A 584 -42.43 5.26 -16.18
CA LEU A 584 -41.85 5.30 -17.52
C LEU A 584 -41.87 3.88 -18.11
N ALA A 585 -42.80 3.60 -19.03
CA ALA A 585 -42.80 2.34 -19.78
C ALA A 585 -41.99 2.49 -21.08
N LEU A 586 -41.12 1.53 -21.37
CA LEU A 586 -40.27 1.44 -22.55
C LEU A 586 -40.78 0.31 -23.45
N GLU A 587 -41.26 0.64 -24.65
CA GLU A 587 -41.77 -0.36 -25.60
C GLU A 587 -40.80 -0.53 -26.77
N LYS A 588 -40.59 -1.78 -27.20
CA LYS A 588 -39.53 -2.16 -28.15
C LYS A 588 -40.06 -2.17 -29.59
N ASN A 589 -39.62 -1.26 -30.48
CA ASN A 589 -39.64 -1.49 -31.95
C ASN A 589 -38.99 -0.41 -32.86
N ALA A 590 -38.00 -0.88 -33.62
CA ALA A 590 -37.42 -0.58 -34.95
C ALA A 590 -37.68 0.75 -35.71
N SER A 591 -36.63 1.57 -35.85
CA SER A 591 -35.86 1.84 -37.10
C SER A 591 -34.83 2.93 -36.81
N ALA A 592 -33.57 2.70 -37.17
CA ALA A 592 -32.43 3.54 -36.77
C ALA A 592 -32.43 4.92 -37.45
N GLU A 593 -32.58 5.99 -36.67
CA GLU A 593 -32.14 7.34 -37.05
C GLU A 593 -31.96 8.27 -35.82
N SER A 594 -30.70 8.61 -35.54
CA SER A 594 -30.17 9.73 -34.72
C SER A 594 -30.52 9.84 -33.21
N ASN A 595 -29.49 9.71 -32.37
CA ASN A 595 -29.51 9.78 -30.89
C ASN A 595 -29.60 11.21 -30.30
N ILE A 596 -30.20 12.19 -30.98
CA ILE A 596 -30.39 13.57 -30.45
C ILE A 596 -31.89 13.93 -30.32
N SER A 597 -32.80 13.10 -30.85
CA SER A 597 -34.24 13.45 -30.95
C SER A 597 -35.09 13.06 -29.73
N ILE A 598 -34.66 12.13 -28.88
CA ILE A 598 -35.53 11.54 -27.83
C ILE A 598 -35.69 12.48 -26.63
N ALA A 599 -34.60 13.07 -26.10
CA ALA A 599 -34.67 14.04 -25.01
C ALA A 599 -35.52 15.27 -25.39
N SER A 600 -35.40 15.73 -26.64
CA SER A 600 -36.22 16.83 -27.19
C SER A 600 -37.71 16.48 -27.25
N LYS A 601 -38.06 15.24 -27.61
CA LYS A 601 -39.46 14.77 -27.69
C LYS A 601 -40.09 14.53 -26.32
N ILE A 602 -39.28 14.18 -25.32
CA ILE A 602 -39.71 14.09 -23.91
C ILE A 602 -40.07 15.48 -23.40
N ASN A 603 -39.25 16.48 -23.70
CA ASN A 603 -39.55 17.87 -23.38
C ASN A 603 -40.83 18.35 -24.08
N GLU A 604 -41.00 18.04 -25.38
CA GLU A 604 -42.20 18.40 -26.16
C GLU A 604 -43.50 17.72 -25.66
N ALA A 605 -43.44 16.47 -25.20
CA ALA A 605 -44.60 15.75 -24.64
C ALA A 605 -44.98 16.25 -23.24
N VAL A 606 -43.98 16.70 -22.47
CA VAL A 606 -44.18 17.35 -21.17
C VAL A 606 -44.74 18.77 -21.35
N GLU A 607 -44.26 19.52 -22.35
CA GLU A 607 -44.75 20.86 -22.73
C GLU A 607 -46.22 20.85 -23.19
N ASN A 608 -46.63 19.89 -24.02
CA ASN A 608 -48.01 19.81 -24.52
C ASN A 608 -49.07 19.46 -23.44
N GLU A 609 -48.68 18.76 -22.37
CA GLU A 609 -49.57 18.45 -21.25
C GLU A 609 -49.70 19.61 -20.25
N LEU A 610 -48.69 20.48 -20.18
CA LEU A 610 -48.70 21.69 -19.35
C LEU A 610 -49.65 22.77 -19.89
N GLU A 611 -49.87 22.84 -21.22
CA GLU A 611 -50.80 23.80 -21.82
C GLU A 611 -52.29 23.52 -21.50
N ASN A 612 -52.63 22.30 -21.06
CA ASN A 612 -54.02 21.89 -20.83
C ASN A 612 -54.43 21.82 -19.34
N SER A 613 -53.54 22.21 -18.42
CA SER A 613 -53.76 22.16 -16.96
C SER A 613 -54.04 23.54 -16.36
N THR A 614 -55.13 23.69 -15.59
CA THR A 614 -55.59 24.98 -15.02
C THR A 614 -55.11 25.28 -13.59
N ASP A 615 -54.21 24.48 -13.00
CA ASP A 615 -53.73 24.69 -11.63
C ASP A 615 -52.41 25.48 -11.54
N ARG A 616 -52.42 26.51 -10.68
CA ARG A 616 -51.29 27.43 -10.42
C ARG A 616 -50.21 26.78 -9.55
N LYS A 617 -49.36 25.96 -10.16
CA LYS A 617 -47.94 25.76 -9.82
C LYS A 617 -47.30 25.10 -11.04
N VAL A 618 -46.80 25.96 -11.93
CA VAL A 618 -45.98 25.59 -13.08
C VAL A 618 -45.05 26.77 -13.34
N SER A 619 -43.73 26.54 -13.22
CA SER A 619 -42.72 27.30 -13.98
C SER A 619 -41.33 26.64 -13.95
N PHE A 620 -40.77 26.44 -15.15
CA PHE A 620 -39.33 26.27 -15.44
C PHE A 620 -38.84 27.45 -16.29
N GLU A 621 -37.59 27.90 -16.07
CA GLU A 621 -36.72 28.67 -17.01
C GLU A 621 -35.26 28.62 -16.44
N ILE A 622 -34.10 28.65 -17.14
CA ILE A 622 -33.63 29.42 -18.31
C ILE A 622 -32.47 28.72 -19.09
N LYS A 623 -32.41 29.12 -20.35
CA LYS A 623 -31.58 28.89 -21.57
C LYS A 623 -30.06 29.10 -21.51
N LEU A 624 -29.39 28.47 -22.48
CA LEU A 624 -28.08 28.79 -23.07
C LEU A 624 -28.26 29.71 -24.29
N ASP A 625 -27.32 30.63 -24.57
CA ASP A 625 -27.15 31.18 -25.93
C ASP A 625 -25.73 31.73 -26.22
N GLU A 626 -25.27 31.59 -27.47
CA GLU A 626 -23.97 32.03 -28.02
C GLU A 626 -24.12 33.17 -29.08
N SER A 627 -23.17 34.14 -29.04
CA SER A 627 -22.62 34.99 -30.14
C SER A 627 -23.36 36.22 -30.74
N GLY A 628 -22.63 37.37 -30.85
CA GLY A 628 -22.49 38.14 -32.11
C GLY A 628 -23.06 39.58 -32.34
N THR A 629 -22.20 40.61 -32.20
CA THR A 629 -22.07 41.92 -32.95
C THR A 629 -22.93 43.21 -32.73
N GLU A 630 -22.17 44.28 -32.36
CA GLU A 630 -22.19 45.75 -32.64
C GLU A 630 -23.44 46.65 -32.46
N ASN A 631 -23.40 47.71 -31.62
CA ASN A 631 -22.78 49.04 -31.86
C ASN A 631 -22.99 50.05 -30.70
N GLY A 632 -21.95 50.85 -30.39
CA GLY A 632 -22.02 52.25 -29.94
C GLY A 632 -22.38 52.62 -28.49
N GLY A 633 -21.41 53.15 -27.72
CA GLY A 633 -21.71 53.98 -26.54
C GLY A 633 -20.60 54.01 -25.48
N ASN A 634 -19.80 55.07 -25.49
CA ASN A 634 -18.66 55.34 -24.62
C ASN A 634 -19.01 55.39 -23.11
N GLY A 635 -18.17 54.81 -22.26
CA GLY A 635 -18.29 54.89 -20.80
C GLY A 635 -17.33 53.95 -20.07
N GLY A 636 -16.08 54.37 -19.92
CA GLY A 636 -15.11 53.62 -19.13
C GLY A 636 -15.44 53.62 -17.64
N ASN A 637 -15.33 52.45 -16.99
CA ASN A 637 -14.59 52.33 -15.73
C ASN A 637 -14.26 50.85 -15.47
N GLY A 638 -13.02 50.59 -15.04
CA GLY A 638 -12.46 49.25 -14.88
C GLY A 638 -13.08 48.42 -13.75
N GLY A 639 -13.04 47.11 -13.93
CA GLY A 639 -13.35 46.11 -12.90
C GLY A 639 -12.64 44.80 -13.25
N GLY A 640 -11.66 44.41 -12.43
CA GLY A 640 -10.80 43.26 -12.65
C GLY A 640 -11.54 41.92 -12.57
N THR A 641 -11.06 40.96 -13.35
CA THR A 641 -11.46 39.55 -13.26
C THR A 641 -11.03 38.99 -11.91
N THR A 642 -11.98 38.56 -11.08
CA THR A 642 -11.68 37.84 -9.83
C THR A 642 -11.12 36.46 -10.17
N SER A 643 -9.81 36.30 -9.99
CA SER A 643 -9.09 35.03 -10.03
C SER A 643 -9.58 34.14 -8.89
N LYS A 644 -10.09 32.94 -9.19
CA LYS A 644 -10.40 31.94 -8.15
C LYS A 644 -9.12 31.44 -7.46
N ASN A 645 -9.15 31.28 -6.15
CA ASN A 645 -8.05 30.79 -5.32
C ASN A 645 -8.15 29.27 -5.14
N TYR A 646 -7.08 28.54 -5.50
CA TYR A 646 -7.03 27.09 -5.41
C TYR A 646 -5.88 26.64 -4.51
N ALA A 647 -6.01 25.48 -3.87
CA ALA A 647 -4.90 24.75 -3.28
C ALA A 647 -5.06 23.25 -3.51
N ILE A 648 -3.93 22.53 -3.55
CA ILE A 648 -3.90 21.08 -3.55
C ILE A 648 -3.48 20.60 -2.17
N LEU A 649 -4.28 19.74 -1.55
CA LEU A 649 -3.89 19.04 -0.33
C LEU A 649 -3.39 17.64 -0.69
N ALA A 650 -2.16 17.32 -0.31
CA ALA A 650 -1.55 16.03 -0.57
C ALA A 650 -0.94 15.42 0.70
N SER A 651 -0.71 14.11 0.69
CA SER A 651 -0.15 13.40 1.84
C SER A 651 1.33 13.72 2.00
N GLY A 652 1.75 14.07 3.21
CA GLY A 652 3.16 14.16 3.59
C GLY A 652 3.80 12.78 3.85
N ASP A 653 2.98 11.75 4.11
CA ASP A 653 3.43 10.39 4.43
C ASP A 653 3.54 9.53 3.15
N ASN A 654 2.60 9.70 2.20
CA ASN A 654 2.57 8.99 0.92
C ASN A 654 2.57 9.99 -0.26
N TYR A 655 3.77 10.37 -0.69
CA TYR A 655 4.00 11.47 -1.62
C TYR A 655 3.75 11.18 -3.11
N THR A 656 3.42 9.94 -3.46
CA THR A 656 3.33 9.52 -4.88
C THR A 656 2.22 10.23 -5.65
N ASP A 657 1.09 10.47 -4.99
CA ASP A 657 -0.05 11.23 -5.52
C ASP A 657 0.23 12.75 -5.55
N ALA A 658 1.04 13.25 -4.61
CA ALA A 658 1.42 14.66 -4.52
C ALA A 658 2.30 15.09 -5.70
N LEU A 659 3.16 14.18 -6.16
CA LEU A 659 4.15 14.45 -7.20
C LEU A 659 3.52 14.73 -8.57
N VAL A 660 2.60 13.86 -9.01
CA VAL A 660 1.86 14.03 -10.27
C VAL A 660 0.90 15.22 -10.23
N SER A 661 0.56 15.72 -9.04
CA SER A 661 -0.29 16.89 -8.83
C SER A 661 0.41 18.23 -9.04
N SER A 662 1.74 18.25 -9.11
CA SER A 662 2.54 19.47 -9.33
C SER A 662 2.11 20.26 -10.57
N VAL A 663 1.84 19.56 -11.68
CA VAL A 663 1.38 20.17 -12.92
C VAL A 663 -0.01 20.79 -12.74
N LEU A 664 -0.93 20.08 -12.08
CA LEU A 664 -2.27 20.58 -11.80
C LEU A 664 -2.24 21.81 -10.86
N ALA A 665 -1.37 21.79 -9.85
CA ALA A 665 -1.17 22.92 -8.94
C ALA A 665 -0.72 24.16 -9.72
N ASN A 666 0.24 24.01 -10.64
CA ASN A 666 0.72 25.10 -11.50
C ASN A 666 -0.35 25.59 -12.48
N GLU A 667 -1.12 24.69 -13.09
CA GLU A 667 -2.23 25.05 -13.99
C GLU A 667 -3.32 25.87 -13.28
N LYS A 668 -3.62 25.52 -12.02
CA LYS A 668 -4.59 26.21 -11.17
C LYS A 668 -4.00 27.39 -10.41
N LYS A 669 -2.68 27.63 -10.52
CA LYS A 669 -1.92 28.66 -9.78
C LYS A 669 -2.10 28.56 -8.25
N GLY A 670 -2.22 27.35 -7.73
CA GLY A 670 -2.43 27.06 -6.31
C GLY A 670 -1.22 26.36 -5.67
N PRO A 671 -0.98 26.53 -4.35
CA PRO A 671 0.09 25.81 -3.66
C PRO A 671 -0.27 24.33 -3.45
N ILE A 672 0.76 23.51 -3.23
CA ILE A 672 0.60 22.17 -2.63
C ILE A 672 0.83 22.30 -1.12
N ILE A 673 -0.16 21.89 -0.34
CA ILE A 673 -0.13 21.86 1.11
C ILE A 673 -0.11 20.40 1.56
N LEU A 674 0.67 20.08 2.58
CA LEU A 674 0.79 18.71 3.09
C LEU A 674 -0.07 18.47 4.34
N THR A 675 -0.54 17.24 4.48
CA THR A 675 -1.19 16.71 5.68
C THR A 675 -0.70 15.29 5.97
N GLU A 676 -0.73 14.88 7.25
CA GLU A 676 -0.56 13.47 7.61
C GLU A 676 -1.87 12.71 7.26
N LYS A 677 -1.81 11.38 7.12
CA LYS A 677 -2.99 10.55 6.75
C LYS A 677 -4.22 10.85 7.62
N ASN A 678 -4.04 10.86 8.95
CA ASN A 678 -5.14 10.93 9.92
C ASN A 678 -5.15 12.22 10.73
N LYS A 679 -4.27 13.16 10.42
CA LYS A 679 -4.07 14.35 11.23
C LYS A 679 -3.71 15.55 10.36
N ILE A 680 -4.49 16.61 10.52
CA ILE A 680 -4.18 17.90 9.93
C ILE A 680 -3.52 18.79 10.99
N SER A 681 -2.38 19.36 10.65
CA SER A 681 -1.66 20.25 11.56
C SER A 681 -2.38 21.60 11.69
N LYS A 682 -2.13 22.31 12.79
CA LYS A 682 -2.69 23.66 12.98
C LYS A 682 -2.13 24.63 11.95
N GLU A 683 -0.91 24.38 11.49
CA GLU A 683 -0.18 25.11 10.48
C GLU A 683 -0.83 24.94 9.11
N THR A 684 -1.19 23.70 8.74
CA THR A 684 -1.94 23.37 7.51
C THR A 684 -3.30 24.08 7.50
N LEU A 685 -4.05 24.01 8.60
CA LEU A 685 -5.36 24.70 8.71
C LEU A 685 -5.23 26.22 8.59
N ARG A 686 -4.25 26.81 9.28
CA ARG A 686 -3.96 28.26 9.19
C ARG A 686 -3.61 28.68 7.76
N GLU A 687 -2.88 27.86 7.03
CA GLU A 687 -2.52 28.17 5.64
C GLU A 687 -3.73 28.08 4.71
N ILE A 688 -4.59 27.07 4.90
CA ILE A 688 -5.88 26.96 4.18
C ILE A 688 -6.74 28.21 4.42
N ASP A 689 -6.87 28.64 5.69
CA ASP A 689 -7.62 29.85 6.06
C ASP A 689 -6.99 31.12 5.46
N ARG A 690 -5.65 31.23 5.52
CA ARG A 690 -4.91 32.39 4.99
C ARG A 690 -5.06 32.54 3.48
N LEU A 691 -5.18 31.43 2.75
CA LEU A 691 -5.28 31.44 1.29
C LEU A 691 -6.67 31.86 0.78
N ALA A 692 -7.69 31.90 1.65
CA ALA A 692 -9.07 32.27 1.29
C ALA A 692 -9.52 31.58 -0.01
N LEU A 693 -9.52 30.25 0.03
CA LEU A 693 -9.74 29.39 -1.13
C LEU A 693 -11.16 29.53 -1.69
N ASP A 694 -11.32 29.27 -2.99
CA ASP A 694 -12.60 28.93 -3.62
C ASP A 694 -12.75 27.40 -3.75
N GLU A 695 -11.63 26.70 -3.94
CA GLU A 695 -11.58 25.24 -4.06
C GLU A 695 -10.29 24.64 -3.47
N LEU A 696 -10.45 23.61 -2.63
CA LEU A 696 -9.39 22.76 -2.11
C LEU A 696 -9.48 21.37 -2.77
N ILE A 697 -8.45 21.00 -3.52
CA ILE A 697 -8.37 19.72 -4.22
C ILE A 697 -7.53 18.76 -3.39
N VAL A 698 -8.17 17.75 -2.80
CA VAL A 698 -7.48 16.70 -2.05
C VAL A 698 -7.03 15.61 -3.01
N VAL A 699 -5.74 15.26 -3.02
CA VAL A 699 -5.20 14.31 -3.99
C VAL A 699 -4.65 13.07 -3.30
N GLY A 700 -5.01 11.91 -3.85
CA GLY A 700 -4.72 10.59 -3.30
C GLY A 700 -5.94 9.96 -2.64
N GLY A 701 -5.92 8.64 -2.53
CA GLY A 701 -6.99 7.86 -1.90
C GLY A 701 -7.07 8.07 -0.39
N GLU A 702 -7.99 7.36 0.27
CA GLU A 702 -8.13 7.42 1.74
C GLU A 702 -6.90 6.88 2.48
N GLU A 703 -6.12 6.03 1.81
CA GLU A 703 -4.82 5.55 2.27
C GLU A 703 -3.76 6.65 2.35
N SER A 704 -3.86 7.68 1.51
CA SER A 704 -2.94 8.83 1.50
C SER A 704 -3.44 9.93 2.44
N ILE A 705 -4.73 10.26 2.35
CA ILE A 705 -5.39 11.26 3.22
C ILE A 705 -6.73 10.68 3.63
N SER A 706 -6.92 10.39 4.91
CA SER A 706 -8.11 9.75 5.43
C SER A 706 -9.38 10.53 5.11
N LYS A 707 -10.49 9.80 5.09
CA LYS A 707 -11.83 10.38 4.99
C LYS A 707 -12.11 11.40 6.08
N ASN A 708 -11.64 11.17 7.32
CA ASN A 708 -11.84 12.09 8.43
C ASN A 708 -11.23 13.48 8.16
N ILE A 709 -10.02 13.53 7.59
CA ILE A 709 -9.40 14.80 7.21
C ILE A 709 -10.18 15.46 6.07
N PHE A 710 -10.56 14.71 5.04
CA PHE A 710 -11.31 15.24 3.90
C PHE A 710 -12.69 15.79 4.29
N GLU A 711 -13.45 15.05 5.09
CA GLU A 711 -14.76 15.48 5.58
C GLU A 711 -14.63 16.65 6.56
N GLY A 712 -13.61 16.64 7.43
CA GLY A 712 -13.34 17.73 8.36
C GLY A 712 -12.93 19.05 7.69
N LEU A 713 -12.53 19.01 6.42
CA LEU A 713 -12.18 20.17 5.62
C LEU A 713 -13.34 20.76 4.83
N LYS A 714 -14.49 20.07 4.73
CA LYS A 714 -15.66 20.61 4.04
C LYS A 714 -16.18 21.82 4.80
N ASN A 715 -16.11 22.98 4.16
CA ASN A 715 -16.58 24.25 4.68
C ASN A 715 -17.57 24.90 3.69
N LYS A 716 -18.38 25.85 4.15
CA LYS A 716 -19.27 26.66 3.31
C LYS A 716 -18.53 27.71 2.49
N ASP A 717 -17.33 28.09 2.94
CA ASP A 717 -16.56 29.19 2.34
C ASP A 717 -15.75 28.76 1.11
N TYR A 718 -15.44 27.46 0.97
CA TYR A 718 -14.74 26.91 -0.19
C TYR A 718 -15.18 25.48 -0.49
N THR A 719 -15.11 25.11 -1.77
CA THR A 719 -15.45 23.75 -2.20
C THR A 719 -14.30 22.79 -1.94
N VAL A 720 -14.59 21.54 -1.57
CA VAL A 720 -13.57 20.50 -1.38
C VAL A 720 -13.91 19.31 -2.25
N ARG A 721 -12.97 18.88 -3.09
CA ARG A 721 -13.13 17.67 -3.91
C ARG A 721 -11.88 16.80 -3.87
N ARG A 722 -12.06 15.50 -4.06
CA ARG A 722 -10.95 14.53 -4.08
C ARG A 722 -10.67 14.04 -5.50
N ILE A 723 -9.40 14.02 -5.89
CA ILE A 723 -8.92 13.32 -7.10
C ILE A 723 -8.12 12.10 -6.65
N SER A 724 -8.65 10.91 -6.93
CA SER A 724 -8.00 9.65 -6.57
C SER A 724 -8.45 8.51 -7.48
N GLY A 725 -7.57 7.54 -7.68
CA GLY A 725 -7.84 6.24 -8.30
C GLY A 725 -7.60 5.07 -7.32
N GLN A 726 -7.87 3.85 -7.77
CA GLN A 726 -7.64 2.62 -7.01
C GLN A 726 -6.15 2.38 -6.71
N ASN A 727 -5.28 2.93 -7.55
CA ASN A 727 -3.83 2.89 -7.40
C ASN A 727 -3.24 4.20 -7.93
N ARG A 728 -1.93 4.39 -7.70
CA ARG A 728 -1.20 5.59 -8.14
C ARG A 728 -1.23 5.83 -9.65
N TYR A 729 -1.32 4.77 -10.45
CA TYR A 729 -1.37 4.86 -11.92
C TYR A 729 -2.72 5.43 -12.38
N GLU A 730 -3.82 5.00 -11.76
CA GLU A 730 -5.15 5.55 -11.99
C GLU A 730 -5.28 6.98 -11.44
N THR A 731 -4.72 7.26 -10.26
CA THR A 731 -4.66 8.64 -9.72
C THR A 731 -3.91 9.55 -10.69
N ALA A 732 -2.75 9.14 -11.22
CA ALA A 732 -2.00 9.88 -12.22
C ALA A 732 -2.79 10.08 -13.52
N LYS A 733 -3.52 9.05 -14.00
CA LYS A 733 -4.44 9.17 -15.15
C LYS A 733 -5.52 10.25 -14.90
N LYS A 734 -6.16 10.25 -13.73
CA LYS A 734 -7.23 11.21 -13.39
C LYS A 734 -6.71 12.64 -13.24
N ILE A 735 -5.58 12.83 -12.57
CA ILE A 735 -4.92 14.14 -12.51
C ILE A 735 -4.49 14.60 -13.90
N GLY A 736 -3.98 13.67 -14.72
CA GLY A 736 -3.63 13.95 -16.11
C GLY A 736 -4.82 14.37 -16.97
N GLN A 737 -6.01 13.81 -16.74
CA GLN A 737 -7.25 14.28 -17.38
C GLN A 737 -7.52 15.75 -17.04
N GLU A 738 -7.42 16.13 -15.77
CA GLU A 738 -7.64 17.50 -15.31
C GLU A 738 -6.62 18.48 -15.92
N VAL A 739 -5.34 18.11 -15.96
CA VAL A 739 -4.29 18.90 -16.62
C VAL A 739 -4.59 19.08 -18.11
N ARG A 740 -5.07 18.03 -18.79
CA ARG A 740 -5.42 18.10 -20.21
C ARG A 740 -6.64 18.97 -20.50
N LEU A 741 -7.56 19.13 -19.54
CA LEU A 741 -8.70 20.06 -19.70
C LEU A 741 -8.26 21.53 -19.70
N THR A 742 -7.12 21.86 -19.08
CA THR A 742 -6.61 23.24 -19.01
C THR A 742 -5.44 23.50 -19.95
N SER A 743 -4.76 22.44 -20.40
CA SER A 743 -3.61 22.52 -21.30
C SER A 743 -4.01 22.53 -22.77
N LYS A 744 -3.27 23.32 -23.57
CA LYS A 744 -3.34 23.29 -25.03
C LYS A 744 -2.50 22.16 -25.65
N ASN A 745 -1.66 21.49 -24.85
CA ASN A 745 -0.73 20.47 -25.29
C ASN A 745 -1.30 19.08 -24.93
N THR A 746 -2.21 18.58 -25.76
CA THR A 746 -3.04 17.41 -25.45
C THR A 746 -2.50 16.08 -25.99
N ASP A 747 -1.45 16.12 -26.83
CA ASP A 747 -0.83 14.97 -27.49
C ASP A 747 0.60 14.65 -27.00
N LEU A 748 1.08 15.33 -25.96
CA LEU A 748 2.34 15.06 -25.26
C LEU A 748 2.07 14.61 -23.81
N ALA A 749 2.83 13.63 -23.34
CA ALA A 749 2.87 13.22 -21.94
C ALA A 749 4.32 12.93 -21.50
N ILE A 750 4.54 12.85 -20.19
CA ILE A 750 5.81 12.39 -19.60
C ILE A 750 5.55 11.08 -18.84
N LEU A 751 6.42 10.09 -19.01
CA LEU A 751 6.34 8.78 -18.36
C LEU A 751 7.49 8.60 -17.36
N VAL A 752 7.16 8.21 -16.13
CA VAL A 752 8.14 7.97 -15.06
C VAL A 752 7.81 6.69 -14.28
N ASP A 753 8.79 6.17 -13.55
CA ASP A 753 8.58 5.05 -12.64
C ASP A 753 7.70 5.49 -11.46
N GLY A 754 6.59 4.77 -11.28
CA GLY A 754 5.65 4.94 -10.19
C GLY A 754 6.08 4.22 -8.91
N ARG A 755 7.26 3.61 -8.82
CA ARG A 755 7.82 2.99 -7.60
C ARG A 755 9.13 3.67 -7.16
N ASN A 756 9.83 4.34 -8.07
CA ASN A 756 11.11 5.02 -7.84
C ASN A 756 11.05 6.48 -8.32
N PHE A 757 10.82 7.41 -7.37
CA PHE A 757 10.39 8.79 -7.65
C PHE A 757 11.44 9.90 -7.75
N PRO A 758 12.75 9.72 -7.51
CA PRO A 758 13.72 10.80 -7.68
C PRO A 758 13.69 11.41 -9.09
N ASP A 759 13.51 10.58 -10.12
CA ASP A 759 13.42 11.01 -11.52
C ASP A 759 12.13 11.83 -11.76
N ALA A 760 11.03 11.46 -11.09
CA ALA A 760 9.74 12.11 -11.22
C ALA A 760 9.69 13.51 -10.54
N ILE A 761 10.43 13.73 -9.46
CA ILE A 761 10.61 15.06 -8.86
C ILE A 761 11.34 15.98 -9.83
N SER A 762 12.43 15.49 -10.40
CA SER A 762 13.23 16.28 -11.32
C SER A 762 12.53 16.62 -12.63
N VAL A 763 11.47 15.91 -13.01
CA VAL A 763 10.70 16.18 -14.24
C VAL A 763 9.45 17.03 -14.02
N SER A 764 9.10 17.32 -12.76
CA SER A 764 7.91 18.11 -12.43
C SER A 764 7.99 19.54 -12.97
N ASP A 765 9.19 20.12 -13.04
CA ASP A 765 9.46 21.44 -13.63
C ASP A 765 9.30 21.46 -15.14
N LEU A 766 9.84 20.45 -15.82
CA LEU A 766 9.72 20.28 -17.26
C LEU A 766 8.27 19.97 -17.66
N ALA A 767 7.58 19.13 -16.90
CA ALA A 767 6.17 18.79 -17.12
C ALA A 767 5.27 20.04 -16.96
N SER A 768 5.53 20.85 -15.93
CA SER A 768 4.79 22.07 -15.65
C SER A 768 5.03 23.14 -16.72
N GLU A 769 6.27 23.36 -17.15
CA GLU A 769 6.59 24.30 -18.24
C GLU A 769 5.97 23.85 -19.57
N ARG A 770 6.01 22.54 -19.87
CA ARG A 770 5.37 21.98 -21.07
C ARG A 770 3.84 21.90 -20.94
N ARG A 771 3.30 22.08 -19.72
CA ARG A 771 1.88 21.96 -19.34
C ARG A 771 1.31 20.59 -19.73
N VAL A 772 2.00 19.50 -19.40
CA VAL A 772 1.63 18.13 -19.82
C VAL A 772 1.49 17.18 -18.65
N PRO A 773 0.63 16.15 -18.76
CA PRO A 773 0.44 15.19 -17.69
C PRO A 773 1.70 14.33 -17.47
N ILE A 774 1.97 14.02 -16.19
CA ILE A 774 2.91 12.99 -15.77
C ILE A 774 2.13 11.69 -15.58
N LEU A 775 2.46 10.67 -16.34
CA LEU A 775 1.95 9.31 -16.22
C LEU A 775 2.98 8.42 -15.51
N LEU A 776 2.48 7.46 -14.74
CA LEU A 776 3.31 6.53 -13.98
C LEU A 776 3.36 5.16 -14.66
N THR A 777 4.44 4.42 -14.51
CA THR A 777 4.54 3.00 -14.92
C THR A 777 5.39 2.23 -13.92
N GLU A 778 5.31 0.91 -13.92
CA GLU A 778 6.35 0.09 -13.30
C GLU A 778 7.53 -0.08 -14.25
N ALA A 779 8.69 -0.46 -13.71
CA ALA A 779 9.93 -0.59 -14.47
C ALA A 779 9.82 -1.56 -15.66
N ASP A 780 9.18 -2.72 -15.48
CA ASP A 780 9.08 -3.76 -16.51
C ASP A 780 7.65 -4.05 -16.98
N LEU A 781 6.67 -3.35 -16.41
CA LEU A 781 5.26 -3.48 -16.75
C LEU A 781 4.63 -2.11 -17.06
N LEU A 782 4.19 -1.93 -18.31
CA LEU A 782 3.35 -0.79 -18.69
C LEU A 782 1.94 -1.00 -18.12
N ASN A 783 1.62 -0.33 -17.02
CA ASN A 783 0.35 -0.47 -16.32
C ASN A 783 -0.85 -0.21 -17.25
N LYS A 784 -1.95 -0.91 -17.00
CA LYS A 784 -3.15 -0.88 -17.83
C LYS A 784 -3.69 0.55 -17.98
N GLU A 785 -3.76 1.29 -16.89
CA GLU A 785 -4.29 2.65 -16.82
C GLU A 785 -3.45 3.62 -17.65
N THR A 786 -2.12 3.44 -17.61
CA THR A 786 -1.18 4.22 -18.39
C THR A 786 -1.26 3.88 -19.87
N LYS A 787 -1.36 2.59 -20.22
CA LYS A 787 -1.59 2.14 -21.59
C LYS A 787 -2.90 2.68 -22.16
N GLU A 788 -3.97 2.67 -21.37
CA GLU A 788 -5.25 3.28 -21.71
C GLU A 788 -5.12 4.79 -21.89
N ALA A 789 -4.47 5.50 -20.96
CA ALA A 789 -4.27 6.95 -21.08
C ALA A 789 -3.53 7.32 -22.36
N LEU A 790 -2.42 6.63 -22.67
CA LEU A 790 -1.65 6.86 -23.90
C LEU A 790 -2.49 6.66 -25.16
N ARG A 791 -3.33 5.62 -25.19
CA ARG A 791 -4.23 5.31 -26.31
C ARG A 791 -5.40 6.28 -26.41
N ASP A 792 -6.16 6.43 -25.33
CA ASP A 792 -7.42 7.19 -25.29
C ASP A 792 -7.16 8.69 -25.50
N TRP A 793 -5.99 9.19 -25.09
CA TRP A 793 -5.59 10.58 -25.31
C TRP A 793 -4.90 10.81 -26.65
N ASN A 794 -4.68 9.75 -27.43
CA ASN A 794 -3.98 9.78 -28.71
C ASN A 794 -2.61 10.48 -28.60
N ILE A 795 -1.79 10.03 -27.65
CA ILE A 795 -0.46 10.61 -27.39
C ILE A 795 0.46 10.34 -28.58
N LYS A 796 1.03 11.42 -29.12
CA LYS A 796 1.93 11.39 -30.28
C LYS A 796 3.39 11.58 -29.88
N LYS A 797 3.64 12.24 -28.75
CA LYS A 797 4.96 12.49 -28.19
C LYS A 797 5.01 12.02 -26.74
N LEU A 798 6.07 11.31 -26.36
CA LEU A 798 6.23 10.79 -25.01
C LEU A 798 7.67 10.91 -24.54
N THR A 799 7.89 11.66 -23.46
CA THR A 799 9.21 11.73 -22.82
C THR A 799 9.27 10.76 -21.64
N ILE A 800 10.16 9.78 -21.71
CA ILE A 800 10.49 8.87 -20.59
C ILE A 800 11.56 9.55 -19.73
N ALA A 801 11.30 9.76 -18.44
CA ALA A 801 12.32 10.24 -17.52
C ALA A 801 12.75 9.13 -16.55
N GLY A 802 14.07 8.90 -16.48
CA GLY A 802 14.71 7.84 -15.71
C GLY A 802 15.44 6.81 -16.56
N ALA A 803 16.41 6.13 -15.96
CA ALA A 803 17.24 5.12 -16.63
C ALA A 803 16.47 3.83 -16.95
N GLU A 804 17.10 2.89 -17.64
CA GLU A 804 16.49 1.59 -18.00
C GLU A 804 16.05 0.77 -16.76
N LYS A 805 16.65 1.01 -15.59
CA LYS A 805 16.18 0.41 -14.32
C LYS A 805 14.85 0.99 -13.82
N SER A 806 14.52 2.23 -14.19
CA SER A 806 13.29 2.92 -13.80
C SER A 806 12.16 2.67 -14.82
N VAL A 807 12.48 2.72 -16.11
CA VAL A 807 11.57 2.33 -17.21
C VAL A 807 12.37 1.52 -18.19
N SER A 808 12.09 0.22 -18.28
CA SER A 808 12.88 -0.73 -19.06
C SER A 808 12.94 -0.40 -20.54
N LYS A 809 14.02 -0.87 -21.16
CA LYS A 809 14.20 -0.81 -22.61
C LYS A 809 13.06 -1.54 -23.35
N ASN A 810 12.56 -2.63 -22.80
CA ASN A 810 11.42 -3.37 -23.34
C ASN A 810 10.13 -2.51 -23.39
N ILE A 811 9.85 -1.74 -22.33
CA ILE A 811 8.72 -0.79 -22.35
C ILE A 811 8.97 0.30 -23.40
N GLU A 812 10.16 0.87 -23.45
CA GLU A 812 10.52 1.91 -24.43
C GLU A 812 10.34 1.43 -25.88
N GLU A 813 10.79 0.22 -26.20
CA GLU A 813 10.65 -0.38 -27.54
C GLU A 813 9.17 -0.59 -27.91
N LYS A 814 8.34 -1.07 -26.97
CA LYS A 814 6.88 -1.20 -27.16
C LYS A 814 6.21 0.15 -27.39
N LEU A 815 6.66 1.19 -26.69
CA LEU A 815 6.13 2.54 -26.84
C LEU A 815 6.55 3.15 -28.19
N LYS A 816 7.81 2.97 -28.61
CA LYS A 816 8.30 3.40 -29.94
C LYS A 816 7.56 2.74 -31.10
N ALA A 817 7.02 1.55 -30.90
CA ALA A 817 6.19 0.87 -31.91
C ALA A 817 4.78 1.47 -32.05
N SER A 818 4.28 2.19 -31.03
CA SER A 818 2.89 2.68 -30.97
C SER A 818 2.74 4.21 -30.90
N ILE A 819 3.81 4.92 -30.55
CA ILE A 819 3.86 6.38 -30.40
C ILE A 819 4.93 6.92 -31.35
N LYS A 820 4.57 7.99 -32.08
CA LYS A 820 5.40 8.53 -33.17
C LYS A 820 6.78 9.02 -32.71
N ASP A 821 6.84 9.64 -31.53
CA ASP A 821 8.04 10.29 -31.01
C ASP A 821 8.21 9.94 -29.53
N VAL A 822 9.24 9.15 -29.22
CA VAL A 822 9.54 8.72 -27.85
C VAL A 822 10.99 9.05 -27.53
N ASP A 823 11.20 10.01 -26.64
CA ASP A 823 12.51 10.45 -26.16
C ASP A 823 12.74 10.02 -24.71
N ARG A 824 14.00 9.79 -24.33
CA ARG A 824 14.39 9.44 -22.94
C ARG A 824 15.36 10.47 -22.38
N ILE A 825 15.11 10.95 -21.18
CA ILE A 825 16.04 11.76 -20.37
C ILE A 825 16.45 10.95 -19.15
N ALA A 826 17.72 10.51 -19.11
CA ALA A 826 18.23 9.65 -18.05
C ALA A 826 19.70 9.89 -17.78
N GLY A 827 20.07 10.00 -16.50
CA GLY A 827 21.45 9.99 -16.03
C GLY A 827 21.85 8.64 -15.43
N LYS A 828 23.12 8.52 -15.00
CA LYS A 828 23.61 7.34 -14.27
C LYS A 828 23.00 7.19 -12.87
N ASP A 829 22.57 8.31 -12.30
CA ASP A 829 21.96 8.44 -10.98
C ASP A 829 20.93 9.60 -11.00
N ARG A 830 20.18 9.74 -9.91
CA ARG A 830 19.14 10.78 -9.76
C ARG A 830 19.67 12.20 -9.88
N TYR A 831 20.94 12.43 -9.51
CA TYR A 831 21.56 13.75 -9.57
C TYR A 831 21.88 14.12 -11.01
N GLU A 832 22.39 13.17 -11.80
CA GLU A 832 22.59 13.35 -13.23
C GLU A 832 21.28 13.44 -14.01
N THR A 833 20.27 12.61 -13.71
CA THR A 833 18.94 12.77 -14.32
C THR A 833 18.39 14.18 -14.06
N SER A 834 18.47 14.67 -12.81
CA SER A 834 18.01 16.02 -12.48
C SER A 834 18.77 17.12 -13.23
N TYR A 835 20.09 16.98 -13.39
CA TYR A 835 20.89 17.90 -14.19
C TYR A 835 20.48 17.90 -15.68
N LEU A 836 20.21 16.73 -16.26
CA LEU A 836 19.83 16.62 -17.67
C LEU A 836 18.43 17.20 -17.92
N VAL A 837 17.48 16.92 -17.03
CA VAL A 837 16.14 17.53 -17.10
C VAL A 837 16.21 19.04 -16.92
N ALA A 838 16.98 19.52 -15.94
CA ALA A 838 17.22 20.93 -15.72
C ALA A 838 17.86 21.62 -16.93
N LYS A 839 18.82 20.96 -17.60
CA LYS A 839 19.45 21.48 -18.82
C LYS A 839 18.43 21.63 -19.96
N GLU A 840 17.55 20.65 -20.11
CA GLU A 840 16.46 20.67 -21.09
C GLU A 840 15.47 21.80 -20.78
N LEU A 841 15.01 21.95 -19.53
CA LEU A 841 14.14 23.05 -19.11
C LEU A 841 14.81 24.41 -19.32
N ARG A 842 16.10 24.53 -18.95
CA ARG A 842 16.85 25.78 -19.08
C ARG A 842 16.98 26.27 -20.53
N SER A 843 16.85 25.38 -21.50
CA SER A 843 16.79 25.75 -22.92
C SER A 843 15.47 26.44 -23.31
N LYS A 844 14.43 26.29 -22.49
CA LYS A 844 13.05 26.72 -22.74
C LYS A 844 12.59 27.93 -21.91
N ILE A 845 13.31 28.26 -20.85
CA ILE A 845 12.99 29.37 -19.95
C ILE A 845 13.89 30.58 -20.20
N ASP A 846 13.33 31.77 -19.99
CA ASP A 846 14.07 33.04 -20.10
C ASP A 846 14.96 33.28 -18.86
N ASN A 847 14.50 32.89 -17.68
CA ASN A 847 15.23 33.08 -16.42
C ASN A 847 16.27 31.97 -16.22
N LYS A 848 17.51 32.28 -16.60
CA LYS A 848 18.63 31.34 -16.67
C LYS A 848 19.56 31.36 -15.46
N ASN A 849 19.34 32.31 -14.55
CA ASN A 849 20.24 32.63 -13.43
C ASN A 849 19.72 32.07 -12.08
N ASN A 850 18.54 31.46 -12.06
CA ASN A 850 17.93 30.94 -10.84
C ASN A 850 17.95 29.42 -10.81
N MET A 851 18.03 28.83 -9.62
CA MET A 851 18.01 27.38 -9.38
C MET A 851 17.26 27.07 -8.09
N ILE A 852 16.62 25.90 -8.05
CA ILE A 852 16.02 25.34 -6.83
C ILE A 852 16.84 24.11 -6.43
N LEU A 853 17.28 24.05 -5.17
CA LEU A 853 17.98 22.89 -4.60
C LEU A 853 17.08 22.13 -3.62
N VAL A 854 17.09 20.81 -3.78
CA VAL A 854 16.28 19.85 -3.03
C VAL A 854 17.15 18.66 -2.62
N ASP A 855 16.95 18.08 -1.43
CA ASP A 855 17.61 16.82 -1.07
C ASP A 855 17.08 15.69 -1.97
N GLY A 856 18.00 15.03 -2.66
CA GLY A 856 17.74 13.83 -3.46
C GLY A 856 17.55 12.57 -2.63
N ARG A 857 17.62 12.61 -1.30
CA ARG A 857 17.39 11.49 -0.38
C ARG A 857 16.07 11.58 0.38
N ASN A 858 15.58 12.79 0.64
CA ASN A 858 14.36 13.07 1.41
C ASN A 858 13.48 14.10 0.67
N PHE A 859 12.24 13.72 0.36
CA PHE A 859 11.47 14.35 -0.71
C PHE A 859 10.26 15.23 -0.36
N PRO A 860 9.74 15.32 0.88
CA PRO A 860 8.60 16.20 1.19
C PRO A 860 8.83 17.67 0.78
N ASP A 861 10.06 18.16 0.97
CA ASP A 861 10.46 19.53 0.63
C ASP A 861 10.47 19.76 -0.89
N GLY A 862 10.91 18.75 -1.66
CA GLY A 862 10.98 18.79 -3.12
C GLY A 862 9.64 18.78 -3.85
N ILE A 863 8.60 18.24 -3.20
CA ILE A 863 7.26 18.12 -3.80
C ILE A 863 6.48 19.43 -3.67
N THR A 864 6.57 20.08 -2.52
CA THR A 864 5.82 21.32 -2.26
C THR A 864 6.36 22.47 -3.11
N VAL A 865 7.67 22.54 -3.33
CA VAL A 865 8.30 23.54 -4.21
C VAL A 865 7.88 23.39 -5.68
N ALA A 866 7.39 22.22 -6.10
CA ALA A 866 6.96 22.01 -7.46
C ALA A 866 5.78 22.94 -7.86
N SER A 867 4.97 23.38 -6.89
CA SER A 867 3.89 24.38 -7.11
C SER A 867 4.40 25.81 -7.34
N LEU A 868 5.68 26.08 -7.04
CA LEU A 868 6.32 27.39 -7.24
C LEU A 868 6.96 27.54 -8.63
N LEU A 869 6.95 26.48 -9.43
CA LEU A 869 7.67 26.41 -10.71
C LEU A 869 7.10 27.37 -11.76
N SER A 870 5.78 27.54 -11.84
CA SER A 870 5.16 28.52 -12.75
C SER A 870 5.51 29.98 -12.42
N LYS A 871 5.84 30.24 -11.15
CA LYS A 871 6.18 31.58 -10.64
C LYS A 871 7.67 31.89 -10.75
N TYR A 872 8.53 30.95 -10.38
CA TYR A 872 9.98 31.15 -10.37
C TYR A 872 10.66 30.76 -11.68
N LYS A 873 10.02 29.93 -12.52
CA LYS A 873 10.56 29.41 -13.79
C LYS A 873 12.04 29.03 -13.66
N SER A 874 12.34 28.14 -12.71
CA SER A 874 13.70 27.77 -12.34
C SER A 874 13.82 26.25 -12.29
N PRO A 875 14.94 25.66 -12.75
CA PRO A 875 15.14 24.23 -12.70
C PRO A 875 15.35 23.70 -11.28
N ILE A 876 14.83 22.50 -11.02
CA ILE A 876 15.06 21.73 -9.79
C ILE A 876 16.30 20.85 -9.98
N LEU A 877 17.31 21.03 -9.12
CA LEU A 877 18.45 20.11 -9.03
C LEU A 877 18.45 19.41 -7.68
N LEU A 878 18.70 18.10 -7.74
CA LEU A 878 18.84 17.29 -6.54
C LEU A 878 20.26 17.35 -6.01
N THR A 879 20.43 17.44 -4.70
CA THR A 879 21.73 17.36 -4.01
C THR A 879 21.67 16.37 -2.84
N THR A 880 22.77 16.12 -2.15
CA THR A 880 22.75 15.47 -0.83
C THR A 880 22.69 16.53 0.26
N GLY A 881 21.96 16.27 1.35
CA GLY A 881 21.77 17.24 2.43
C GLY A 881 23.00 17.61 3.27
N ASP A 882 24.12 16.92 3.10
CA ASP A 882 25.39 17.19 3.78
C ASP A 882 26.46 17.76 2.84
N LYS A 883 26.25 17.72 1.52
CA LYS A 883 27.22 18.16 0.52
C LYS A 883 26.60 18.44 -0.84
N ILE A 884 27.10 19.44 -1.55
CA ILE A 884 26.68 19.71 -2.94
C ILE A 884 27.22 18.61 -3.85
N HIS A 885 26.35 17.93 -4.60
CA HIS A 885 26.79 16.92 -5.57
C HIS A 885 27.71 17.57 -6.64
N PRO A 886 28.86 16.97 -7.03
CA PRO A 886 29.84 17.61 -7.90
C PRO A 886 29.28 18.14 -9.23
N ARG A 887 28.29 17.44 -9.79
CA ARG A 887 27.60 17.87 -11.02
C ARG A 887 26.72 19.09 -10.83
N VAL A 888 26.10 19.24 -9.65
CA VAL A 888 25.32 20.42 -9.27
C VAL A 888 26.26 21.60 -9.02
N ALA A 889 27.37 21.38 -8.30
CA ALA A 889 28.40 22.40 -8.10
C ALA A 889 28.96 22.90 -9.44
N LYS A 890 29.20 21.99 -10.38
CA LYS A 890 29.58 22.34 -11.75
C LYS A 890 28.50 23.13 -12.47
N ALA A 891 27.22 22.73 -12.36
CA ALA A 891 26.10 23.45 -12.97
C ALA A 891 25.94 24.87 -12.42
N ILE A 892 26.11 25.08 -11.11
CA ILE A 892 26.06 26.40 -10.48
C ILE A 892 27.07 27.35 -11.14
N ASN A 893 28.30 26.88 -11.34
CA ASN A 893 29.35 27.67 -11.98
C ASN A 893 29.11 27.84 -13.49
N ASP A 894 28.90 26.74 -14.21
CA ASP A 894 28.77 26.73 -15.68
C ASP A 894 27.55 27.52 -16.17
N TRP A 895 26.46 27.55 -15.37
CA TRP A 895 25.22 28.24 -15.73
C TRP A 895 25.13 29.67 -15.20
N SER A 896 26.16 30.12 -14.47
CA SER A 896 26.21 31.45 -13.83
C SER A 896 24.97 31.68 -12.96
N ILE A 897 24.69 30.74 -12.06
CA ILE A 897 23.55 30.85 -11.15
C ILE A 897 23.82 31.96 -10.13
N GLU A 898 22.92 32.93 -10.06
CA GLU A 898 22.97 34.08 -9.17
C GLU A 898 22.10 33.87 -7.92
N ASN A 899 20.96 33.16 -8.07
CA ASN A 899 20.02 32.93 -6.98
C ASN A 899 19.71 31.44 -6.83
N ILE A 900 19.90 30.94 -5.61
CA ILE A 900 19.58 29.57 -5.25
C ILE A 900 18.48 29.59 -4.19
N LEU A 901 17.32 29.01 -4.50
CA LEU A 901 16.30 28.71 -3.52
C LEU A 901 16.55 27.32 -2.94
N ILE A 902 16.89 27.27 -1.66
CA ILE A 902 17.07 26.01 -0.93
C ILE A 902 15.74 25.64 -0.26
N THR A 903 15.36 24.36 -0.36
CA THR A 903 14.11 23.86 0.19
C THR A 903 14.36 22.79 1.23
N GLY A 904 13.72 22.92 2.39
CA GLY A 904 13.92 22.06 3.55
C GLY A 904 14.67 22.72 4.69
N GLY A 905 14.62 22.10 5.87
CA GLY A 905 15.37 22.57 7.04
C GLY A 905 16.85 22.15 6.99
N TYR A 906 17.62 22.55 8.00
CA TYR A 906 19.05 22.19 8.13
C TYR A 906 19.35 20.68 8.18
N LYS A 907 18.33 19.83 8.33
CA LYS A 907 18.45 18.36 8.25
C LYS A 907 18.24 17.81 6.83
N SER A 908 17.76 18.65 5.90
CA SER A 908 17.43 18.29 4.52
C SER A 908 18.48 18.78 3.53
N VAL A 909 18.84 20.08 3.49
CA VAL A 909 19.79 20.65 2.51
C VAL A 909 20.77 21.60 3.14
#